data_AF-A0A0T6LPV0-F1
#
_entry.id   AF-A0A0T6LPV0-F1
#
_cell.length_a   1.000
_cell.length_b   1.000
_cell.length_c   1.000
_cell.angle_alpha   90.00
_cell.angle_beta   90.00
_cell.angle_gamma   90.00
#
_symmetry.space_group_name_H-M   'P 1'
#
loop_
_entity.id
_entity.type
_entity.pdbx_description
1 polymer ?
#
loop_
_entity_poly.entity_id
_entity_poly.type
_entity_poly.pdbx_seq_one_letter_code
_entity_poly.pdbx_strand_id
1 'polypeptide(L)'
;MTDLGGGRIRIDYGTTTAPSDNGLVYTMRQTTRDTAAGFVWESSDVTVRRIAARYLHGFGIVGQFSENITFDHNEFRTDPTTGRTTSAFADMIQLSGVRGKVTITNNVFDGPQDDPINIHGTYLQVTQRLAPDTLVLSYMHNETAGFPQYHPGDQVEFVEKRTMAAVAGGTATVLSVDGPSGQDHDKSLTTMTVTFDRPVPDVVTAGGYVAENTTYTPSARIAGNVFRNVPTRGILVTTRRPVVIENNVFDAMSMASVYISSDAYQWYESGPVRDVRIRHNTFLRPSGPVIFVDPTNQVLDPATPVHQGIHIEQNEFRIGNVELVSAKSVRGLTFVGNDVRRLDRDQLLAVRADDPCPTVGATTRLSAFAIKAPHSSSLFSLHGASDVLIRDNQYDNGLNLRADLDATQADQVTVEGDDIRFGQDNVLPVVQEPRFRSSEPRVLKVAPDGTATALAAGSAEVTAVVRTETGKLVSRPLTMTVGGDPASPACSRTTFVSDMPFTAESNGWGPVERDMSNGEQGGGDGNPLQIRGTRYDKGLGVHAPSSVSVLLDGRYERFVSQVGLDDEGGGNGSVAFEVVADGKVIATTPVMTGSDPARTIDVDVASVQELTLRVTDGGDGNSYDHADWADAHLVPTG
;
A
#
# COMPACT_ATOMS: atom_id res chain seq x y z
N MET A 1 -24.25 17.16 5.16
CA MET A 1 -24.84 16.26 4.14
C MET A 1 -26.11 16.89 3.62
N THR A 2 -26.33 16.89 2.31
CA THR A 2 -27.50 17.47 1.65
C THR A 2 -28.09 16.43 0.70
N ASP A 3 -29.40 16.15 0.81
CA ASP A 3 -30.11 15.33 -0.17
C ASP A 3 -30.28 16.13 -1.48
N LEU A 4 -29.77 15.59 -2.58
CA LEU A 4 -29.87 16.21 -3.91
C LEU A 4 -31.02 15.63 -4.75
N GLY A 5 -31.77 14.67 -4.21
CA GLY A 5 -32.79 13.91 -4.92
C GLY A 5 -32.19 12.86 -5.88
N GLY A 6 -33.05 11.95 -6.34
CA GLY A 6 -32.66 10.88 -7.28
C GLY A 6 -31.68 9.86 -6.68
N GLY A 7 -31.73 9.65 -5.36
CA GLY A 7 -30.82 8.71 -4.67
C GLY A 7 -29.39 9.24 -4.48
N ARG A 8 -29.17 10.56 -4.61
CA ARG A 8 -27.85 11.18 -4.46
C ARG A 8 -27.81 12.03 -3.20
N ILE A 9 -26.72 11.91 -2.44
CA ILE A 9 -26.43 12.71 -1.27
C ILE A 9 -25.12 13.44 -1.53
N ARG A 10 -25.08 14.75 -1.26
CA ARG A 10 -23.83 15.51 -1.17
C ARG A 10 -23.30 15.44 0.25
N ILE A 11 -22.03 15.10 0.40
CA ILE A 11 -21.31 15.21 1.66
C ILE A 11 -20.36 16.39 1.52
N ASP A 12 -20.60 17.45 2.30
CA ASP A 12 -19.71 18.61 2.35
C ASP A 12 -18.62 18.32 3.40
N TYR A 13 -17.37 18.27 2.97
CA TYR A 13 -16.21 18.11 3.86
C TYR A 13 -15.83 19.46 4.47
N GLY A 14 -15.18 19.44 5.64
CA GLY A 14 -14.64 20.65 6.28
C GLY A 14 -13.40 21.23 5.58
N THR A 15 -13.00 20.67 4.44
CA THR A 15 -11.82 21.05 3.66
C THR A 15 -12.24 21.63 2.31
N THR A 16 -11.49 22.61 1.80
CA THR A 16 -11.74 23.23 0.48
C THR A 16 -11.23 22.38 -0.68
N THR A 17 -10.35 21.42 -0.43
CA THR A 17 -9.87 20.46 -1.43
C THR A 17 -10.87 19.32 -1.55
N ALA A 18 -11.42 19.11 -2.75
CA ALA A 18 -12.20 17.91 -3.05
C ALA A 18 -11.29 16.67 -2.92
N PRO A 19 -11.70 15.62 -2.20
CA PRO A 19 -10.89 14.42 -2.12
C PRO A 19 -10.87 13.70 -3.47
N SER A 20 -9.78 12.99 -3.77
CA SER A 20 -9.66 12.18 -4.98
C SER A 20 -10.31 10.81 -4.74
N ASP A 21 -11.64 10.77 -4.67
CA ASP A 21 -12.42 9.61 -4.23
C ASP A 21 -13.58 9.23 -5.17
N ASN A 22 -13.57 9.79 -6.39
CA ASN A 22 -14.50 9.38 -7.44
C ASN A 22 -14.41 7.86 -7.70
N GLY A 23 -15.55 7.18 -7.60
CA GLY A 23 -15.65 5.73 -7.81
C GLY A 23 -15.37 4.87 -6.57
N LEU A 24 -15.07 5.48 -5.41
CA LEU A 24 -14.88 4.74 -4.15
C LEU A 24 -16.21 4.44 -3.43
N VAL A 25 -16.19 3.41 -2.58
CA VAL A 25 -17.29 3.04 -1.69
C VAL A 25 -16.95 3.50 -0.28
N TYR A 26 -17.78 4.37 0.31
CA TYR A 26 -17.60 4.78 1.71
C TYR A 26 -18.28 3.79 2.64
N THR A 27 -17.53 3.34 3.64
CA THR A 27 -18.05 2.57 4.77
C THR A 27 -18.12 3.47 5.99
N MET A 28 -19.28 3.52 6.64
CA MET A 28 -19.48 4.29 7.88
C MET A 28 -19.74 3.31 9.03
N ARG A 29 -19.10 3.54 10.18
CA ARG A 29 -19.40 2.81 11.43
C ARG A 29 -19.76 3.75 12.57
N GLN A 30 -20.55 3.23 13.50
CA GLN A 30 -20.57 3.77 14.86
C GLN A 30 -19.34 3.24 15.61
N THR A 31 -18.75 4.07 16.47
CA THR A 31 -17.58 3.67 17.26
C THR A 31 -17.95 3.04 18.60
N THR A 32 -19.21 3.16 19.03
CA THR A 32 -19.70 2.48 20.24
C THR A 32 -19.83 0.99 20.00
N ARG A 33 -19.18 0.18 20.85
CA ARG A 33 -19.20 -1.29 20.81
C ARG A 33 -20.07 -1.81 21.96
N ASP A 34 -21.39 -1.83 21.75
CA ASP A 34 -22.35 -2.16 22.82
C ASP A 34 -22.68 -3.65 22.93
N THR A 35 -22.32 -4.44 21.90
CA THR A 35 -22.67 -5.86 21.81
C THR A 35 -21.57 -6.66 21.11
N ALA A 36 -21.17 -7.79 21.73
CA ALA A 36 -20.39 -8.82 21.08
C ALA A 36 -21.32 -9.88 20.47
N ALA A 37 -20.97 -10.45 19.32
CA ALA A 37 -21.76 -11.53 18.71
C ALA A 37 -21.65 -12.85 19.49
N GLY A 38 -20.50 -13.09 20.11
CA GLY A 38 -20.30 -14.20 21.04
C GLY A 38 -19.34 -13.80 22.16
N PHE A 39 -19.59 -14.29 23.36
CA PHE A 39 -18.73 -14.06 24.51
C PHE A 39 -18.39 -15.39 25.19
N VAL A 40 -17.10 -15.72 25.20
CA VAL A 40 -16.52 -16.93 25.82
C VAL A 40 -15.80 -16.48 27.08
N TRP A 41 -16.45 -16.65 28.22
CA TRP A 41 -15.94 -16.20 29.51
C TRP A 41 -15.83 -17.36 30.48
N GLU A 42 -14.70 -17.44 31.18
CA GLU A 42 -14.41 -18.49 32.19
C GLU A 42 -14.79 -19.91 31.73
N SER A 43 -14.47 -20.21 30.47
CA SER A 43 -14.82 -21.46 29.80
C SER A 43 -13.57 -22.21 29.37
N SER A 44 -13.67 -23.53 29.18
CA SER A 44 -12.58 -24.34 28.64
C SER A 44 -13.02 -25.17 27.43
N ASP A 45 -12.09 -25.45 26.54
CA ASP A 45 -12.24 -26.38 25.41
C ASP A 45 -13.37 -25.98 24.45
N VAL A 46 -13.40 -24.70 24.08
CA VAL A 46 -14.42 -24.11 23.22
C VAL A 46 -14.02 -24.22 21.75
N THR A 47 -14.95 -24.69 20.92
CA THR A 47 -14.76 -24.78 19.46
C THR A 47 -15.88 -24.07 18.71
N VAL A 48 -15.49 -23.11 17.86
CA VAL A 48 -16.35 -22.45 16.88
C VAL A 48 -15.95 -22.95 15.50
N ARG A 49 -16.86 -23.65 14.82
CA ARG A 49 -16.54 -24.26 13.53
C ARG A 49 -17.68 -24.17 12.53
N ARG A 50 -17.32 -23.96 11.26
CA ARG A 50 -18.25 -23.96 10.12
C ARG A 50 -19.43 -23.01 10.29
N ILE A 51 -19.21 -21.86 10.94
CA ILE A 51 -20.22 -20.80 10.97
C ILE A 51 -20.02 -19.85 9.78
N ALA A 52 -21.12 -19.25 9.34
CA ALA A 52 -21.12 -18.14 8.40
C ALA A 52 -21.57 -16.87 9.12
N ALA A 53 -20.60 -16.11 9.64
CA ALA A 53 -20.82 -14.82 10.28
C ALA A 53 -20.93 -13.73 9.21
N ARG A 54 -22.17 -13.39 8.82
CA ARG A 54 -22.46 -12.44 7.73
C ARG A 54 -22.40 -10.97 8.12
N TYR A 55 -22.58 -10.67 9.40
CA TYR A 55 -22.44 -9.32 9.96
C TYR A 55 -22.24 -9.40 11.47
N LEU A 56 -21.31 -8.58 11.99
CA LEU A 56 -20.96 -8.46 13.41
C LEU A 56 -21.02 -6.98 13.80
N HIS A 57 -22.02 -6.60 14.63
CA HIS A 57 -22.29 -5.19 14.92
C HIS A 57 -21.20 -4.50 15.73
N GLY A 58 -20.73 -5.12 16.82
CA GLY A 58 -19.58 -4.65 17.58
C GLY A 58 -18.43 -5.63 17.43
N PHE A 59 -17.93 -6.15 18.55
CA PHE A 59 -17.00 -7.27 18.52
C PHE A 59 -17.67 -8.52 17.95
N GLY A 60 -16.89 -9.32 17.24
CA GLY A 60 -17.30 -10.65 16.80
C GLY A 60 -17.37 -11.60 17.98
N ILE A 61 -16.39 -12.47 18.12
CA ILE A 61 -16.32 -13.43 19.21
C ILE A 61 -15.19 -13.00 20.15
N VAL A 62 -15.59 -12.65 21.38
CA VAL A 62 -14.69 -12.22 22.45
C VAL A 62 -14.43 -13.39 23.38
N GLY A 63 -13.17 -13.71 23.65
CA GLY A 63 -12.75 -14.69 24.64
C GLY A 63 -12.00 -14.02 25.79
N GLN A 64 -12.41 -14.27 27.03
CA GLN A 64 -11.79 -13.74 28.23
C GLN A 64 -11.68 -14.78 29.34
N PHE A 65 -10.54 -14.82 30.03
CA PHE A 65 -10.27 -15.71 31.17
C PHE A 65 -10.62 -17.19 30.91
N SER A 66 -10.42 -17.61 29.67
CA SER A 66 -10.83 -18.91 29.15
C SER A 66 -9.62 -19.73 28.71
N GLU A 67 -9.81 -21.03 28.52
CA GLU A 67 -8.76 -21.99 28.21
C GLU A 67 -9.08 -22.79 26.95
N ASN A 68 -8.08 -23.01 26.08
CA ASN A 68 -8.21 -23.84 24.88
C ASN A 68 -9.37 -23.44 23.95
N ILE A 69 -9.11 -22.51 23.03
CA ILE A 69 -10.12 -22.00 22.09
C ILE A 69 -9.74 -22.32 20.66
N THR A 70 -10.67 -22.89 19.90
CA THR A 70 -10.48 -23.26 18.49
C THR A 70 -11.50 -22.58 17.58
N PHE A 71 -11.02 -21.97 16.51
CA PHE A 71 -11.82 -21.44 15.40
C PHE A 71 -11.41 -22.15 14.10
N ASP A 72 -12.30 -22.95 13.52
CA ASP A 72 -11.96 -23.75 12.33
C ASP A 72 -13.02 -23.72 11.22
N HIS A 73 -12.59 -23.46 9.99
CA HIS A 73 -13.46 -23.44 8.79
C HIS A 73 -14.65 -22.46 8.87
N ASN A 74 -14.48 -21.30 9.51
CA ASN A 74 -15.52 -20.28 9.59
C ASN A 74 -15.41 -19.25 8.46
N GLU A 75 -16.54 -18.65 8.08
CA GLU A 75 -16.61 -17.53 7.14
C GLU A 75 -17.06 -16.26 7.87
N PHE A 76 -16.13 -15.32 8.10
CA PHE A 76 -16.40 -13.97 8.57
C PHE A 76 -16.38 -13.01 7.38
N ARG A 77 -17.50 -12.94 6.66
CA ARG A 77 -17.65 -12.12 5.44
C ARG A 77 -19.11 -11.81 5.17
N THR A 78 -19.37 -10.70 4.51
CA THR A 78 -20.72 -10.38 4.02
C THR A 78 -21.24 -11.46 3.07
N ASP A 79 -22.56 -11.49 2.89
CA ASP A 79 -23.16 -12.31 1.84
C ASP A 79 -22.82 -11.66 0.47
N PRO A 80 -22.06 -12.34 -0.41
CA PRO A 80 -21.65 -11.78 -1.69
C PRO A 80 -22.81 -11.37 -2.59
N THR A 81 -24.01 -11.93 -2.41
CA THR A 81 -25.19 -11.58 -3.21
C THR A 81 -25.79 -10.22 -2.84
N THR A 82 -25.38 -9.63 -1.71
CA THR A 82 -25.97 -8.39 -1.19
C THR A 82 -25.24 -7.13 -1.65
N GLY A 83 -24.03 -7.26 -2.19
CA GLY A 83 -23.17 -6.12 -2.53
C GLY A 83 -22.61 -5.36 -1.31
N ARG A 84 -22.85 -5.83 -0.08
CA ARG A 84 -22.30 -5.21 1.14
C ARG A 84 -20.82 -5.56 1.28
N THR A 85 -20.02 -4.60 1.76
CA THR A 85 -18.57 -4.74 1.92
C THR A 85 -18.10 -4.82 3.38
N THR A 86 -18.93 -4.42 4.34
CA THR A 86 -18.59 -4.46 5.78
C THR A 86 -19.23 -5.65 6.48
N SER A 87 -18.40 -6.54 7.03
CA SER A 87 -18.83 -7.73 7.76
C SER A 87 -18.67 -7.62 9.28
N ALA A 88 -17.83 -6.69 9.77
CA ALA A 88 -17.68 -6.42 11.21
C ALA A 88 -17.34 -4.94 11.46
N PHE A 89 -17.81 -4.33 12.55
CA PHE A 89 -17.35 -2.98 12.94
C PHE A 89 -16.18 -2.97 13.92
N ALA A 90 -15.96 -4.05 14.66
CA ALA A 90 -14.79 -4.26 15.50
C ALA A 90 -14.12 -5.61 15.18
N ASP A 91 -13.26 -6.08 16.07
CA ASP A 91 -12.45 -7.28 15.87
C ASP A 91 -13.35 -8.50 15.64
N MET A 92 -13.00 -9.38 14.68
CA MET A 92 -13.80 -10.58 14.43
C MET A 92 -13.57 -11.66 15.48
N ILE A 93 -12.31 -11.84 15.91
CA ILE A 93 -11.91 -12.70 17.02
C ILE A 93 -11.02 -11.87 17.93
N GLN A 94 -11.46 -11.61 19.15
CA GLN A 94 -10.64 -10.95 20.18
C GLN A 94 -10.50 -11.81 21.41
N LEU A 95 -9.27 -12.19 21.76
CA LEU A 95 -8.96 -13.07 22.88
C LEU A 95 -8.05 -12.32 23.87
N SER A 96 -8.64 -11.85 24.97
CA SER A 96 -7.94 -11.11 26.02
C SER A 96 -7.82 -11.96 27.27
N GLY A 97 -6.59 -12.28 27.70
CA GLY A 97 -6.36 -13.06 28.91
C GLY A 97 -6.90 -14.49 28.81
N VAL A 98 -6.55 -15.20 27.72
CA VAL A 98 -6.83 -16.64 27.56
C VAL A 98 -5.59 -17.49 27.84
N ARG A 99 -5.75 -18.76 28.20
CA ARG A 99 -4.63 -19.68 28.49
C ARG A 99 -4.68 -20.96 27.66
N GLY A 100 -3.62 -21.76 27.78
CA GLY A 100 -3.52 -23.03 27.07
C GLY A 100 -3.21 -22.81 25.58
N LYS A 101 -4.06 -23.35 24.70
CA LYS A 101 -3.84 -23.31 23.24
C LYS A 101 -4.96 -22.59 22.49
N VAL A 102 -4.59 -21.58 21.72
CA VAL A 102 -5.48 -20.96 20.72
C VAL A 102 -5.16 -21.53 19.34
N THR A 103 -6.17 -21.99 18.61
CA THR A 103 -6.03 -22.49 17.24
C THR A 103 -7.03 -21.79 16.33
N ILE A 104 -6.55 -21.06 15.33
CA ILE A 104 -7.39 -20.32 14.36
C ILE A 104 -7.00 -20.79 12.96
N THR A 105 -7.81 -21.68 12.36
CA THR A 105 -7.45 -22.36 11.13
C THR A 105 -8.52 -22.35 10.05
N ASN A 106 -8.08 -22.27 8.79
CA ASN A 106 -8.95 -22.45 7.62
C ASN A 106 -10.14 -21.48 7.56
N ASN A 107 -10.03 -20.30 8.18
CA ASN A 107 -11.10 -19.30 8.19
C ASN A 107 -10.94 -18.30 7.05
N VAL A 108 -12.05 -17.67 6.67
CA VAL A 108 -12.07 -16.50 5.78
C VAL A 108 -12.45 -15.27 6.59
N PHE A 109 -11.63 -14.23 6.51
CA PHE A 109 -11.88 -12.91 7.09
C PHE A 109 -11.93 -11.88 5.96
N ASP A 110 -13.07 -11.22 5.76
CA ASP A 110 -13.27 -10.30 4.64
C ASP A 110 -14.11 -9.10 5.06
N GLY A 111 -13.56 -7.90 4.95
CA GLY A 111 -14.25 -6.64 5.21
C GLY A 111 -14.59 -6.30 6.67
N PRO A 112 -13.77 -6.61 7.70
CA PRO A 112 -13.94 -5.99 9.01
C PRO A 112 -13.56 -4.50 8.96
N GLN A 113 -14.00 -3.69 9.93
CA GLN A 113 -13.49 -2.33 10.16
C GLN A 113 -12.48 -2.26 11.32
N ASP A 114 -12.01 -3.42 11.77
CA ASP A 114 -10.96 -3.60 12.76
C ASP A 114 -10.27 -4.95 12.53
N ASP A 115 -9.46 -5.41 13.46
CA ASP A 115 -8.63 -6.59 13.23
C ASP A 115 -9.45 -7.88 13.09
N PRO A 116 -9.20 -8.70 12.06
CA PRO A 116 -9.68 -10.06 12.02
C PRO A 116 -9.36 -10.87 13.29
N ILE A 117 -8.14 -10.74 13.81
CA ILE A 117 -7.65 -11.50 14.96
C ILE A 117 -6.87 -10.56 15.88
N ASN A 118 -7.24 -10.53 17.15
CA ASN A 118 -6.50 -9.87 18.22
C ASN A 118 -6.34 -10.82 19.42
N ILE A 119 -5.10 -11.11 19.84
CA ILE A 119 -4.79 -12.02 20.96
C ILE A 119 -3.80 -11.33 21.89
N HIS A 120 -4.19 -11.06 23.13
CA HIS A 120 -3.37 -10.32 24.08
C HIS A 120 -3.67 -10.68 25.55
N GLY A 121 -2.81 -10.25 26.47
CA GLY A 121 -3.13 -10.14 27.89
C GLY A 121 -3.63 -8.73 28.24
N THR A 122 -3.85 -8.45 29.53
CA THR A 122 -4.12 -7.07 29.98
C THR A 122 -3.11 -6.64 31.05
N TYR A 123 -2.58 -5.42 30.91
CA TYR A 123 -1.85 -4.73 31.95
C TYR A 123 -2.80 -3.96 32.85
N LEU A 124 -2.67 -4.14 34.17
CA LEU A 124 -3.30 -3.25 35.14
C LEU A 124 -2.24 -2.37 35.79
N GLN A 125 -2.49 -1.07 35.87
CA GLN A 125 -1.55 -0.14 36.46
C GLN A 125 -1.58 -0.24 37.98
N VAL A 126 -0.40 -0.24 38.61
CA VAL A 126 -0.28 -0.08 40.06
C VAL A 126 -0.66 1.36 40.41
N THR A 127 -1.72 1.56 41.19
CA THR A 127 -2.19 2.89 41.58
C THR A 127 -1.99 3.19 43.06
N GLN A 128 -1.89 2.16 43.90
CA GLN A 128 -1.59 2.32 45.32
C GLN A 128 -0.91 1.07 45.89
N ARG A 129 -0.06 1.26 46.91
CA ARG A 129 0.47 0.18 47.76
C ARG A 129 -0.16 0.31 49.14
N LEU A 130 -0.86 -0.74 49.59
CA LEU A 130 -1.54 -0.77 50.89
C LEU A 130 -0.69 -1.46 51.95
N ALA A 131 0.05 -2.49 51.56
CA ALA A 131 0.98 -3.24 52.40
C ALA A 131 2.17 -3.72 51.53
N PRO A 132 3.25 -4.29 52.12
CA PRO A 132 4.38 -4.81 51.35
C PRO A 132 3.98 -5.81 50.25
N ASP A 133 2.93 -6.59 50.48
CA ASP A 133 2.40 -7.65 49.62
C ASP A 133 1.01 -7.35 49.04
N THR A 134 0.49 -6.12 49.21
CA THR A 134 -0.89 -5.80 48.82
C THR A 134 -0.94 -4.48 48.05
N LEU A 135 -1.46 -4.53 46.82
CA LEU A 135 -1.54 -3.40 45.89
C LEU A 135 -2.98 -3.15 45.43
N VAL A 136 -3.28 -1.89 45.10
CA VAL A 136 -4.44 -1.54 44.28
C VAL A 136 -3.97 -1.46 42.82
N LEU A 137 -4.64 -2.24 41.98
CA LEU A 137 -4.40 -2.34 40.54
C LEU A 137 -5.61 -1.78 39.79
N SER A 138 -5.38 -1.10 38.67
CA SER A 138 -6.44 -0.43 37.92
C SER A 138 -6.41 -0.72 36.43
N TYR A 139 -7.58 -1.02 35.87
CA TYR A 139 -7.82 -0.94 34.43
C TYR A 139 -7.74 0.53 34.00
N MET A 140 -6.91 0.79 32.99
CA MET A 140 -6.71 2.15 32.49
C MET A 140 -7.49 2.43 31.21
N HIS A 141 -7.88 1.39 30.47
CA HIS A 141 -8.77 1.47 29.32
C HIS A 141 -10.19 1.07 29.72
N ASN A 142 -11.19 1.85 29.30
CA ASN A 142 -12.58 1.68 29.71
C ASN A 142 -13.27 0.46 29.06
N GLU A 143 -12.87 0.06 27.85
CA GLU A 143 -13.44 -1.12 27.16
C GLU A 143 -12.92 -2.47 27.68
N THR A 144 -11.98 -2.46 28.63
CA THR A 144 -11.37 -3.69 29.21
C THR A 144 -11.82 -3.95 30.65
N ALA A 145 -12.50 -2.99 31.27
CA ALA A 145 -12.85 -3.02 32.69
C ALA A 145 -14.09 -3.89 33.00
N GLY A 146 -14.30 -4.19 34.29
CA GLY A 146 -15.52 -4.84 34.78
C GLY A 146 -15.41 -6.34 35.03
N PHE A 147 -14.32 -7.00 34.62
CA PHE A 147 -14.10 -8.43 34.82
C PHE A 147 -12.99 -8.71 35.85
N PRO A 148 -13.00 -9.88 36.52
CA PRO A 148 -11.92 -10.27 37.44
C PRO A 148 -10.65 -10.56 36.65
N GLN A 149 -9.64 -9.69 36.75
CA GLN A 149 -8.36 -9.87 36.05
C GLN A 149 -7.51 -11.01 36.62
N TYR A 150 -7.67 -11.29 37.92
CA TYR A 150 -6.83 -12.19 38.69
C TYR A 150 -7.69 -13.10 39.56
N HIS A 151 -7.22 -14.33 39.74
CA HIS A 151 -7.77 -15.32 40.65
C HIS A 151 -6.71 -15.82 41.63
N PRO A 152 -7.09 -16.27 42.85
CA PRO A 152 -6.16 -16.96 43.74
C PRO A 152 -5.41 -18.09 43.03
N GLY A 153 -4.08 -18.09 43.13
CA GLY A 153 -3.19 -19.01 42.44
C GLY A 153 -2.58 -18.47 41.14
N ASP A 154 -3.10 -17.37 40.58
CA ASP A 154 -2.54 -16.78 39.36
C ASP A 154 -1.12 -16.25 39.57
N GLN A 155 -0.30 -16.38 38.54
CA GLN A 155 1.07 -15.86 38.49
C GLN A 155 1.09 -14.47 37.86
N VAL A 156 1.71 -13.52 38.53
CA VAL A 156 1.79 -12.12 38.11
C VAL A 156 3.23 -11.71 37.89
N GLU A 157 3.47 -10.92 36.85
CA GLU A 157 4.74 -10.24 36.61
C GLU A 157 4.52 -8.72 36.63
N PHE A 158 5.35 -8.01 37.39
CA PHE A 158 5.40 -6.55 37.41
C PHE A 158 6.37 -6.04 36.35
N VAL A 159 5.95 -5.01 35.62
CA VAL A 159 6.67 -4.44 34.49
C VAL A 159 6.77 -2.92 34.68
N GLU A 160 7.96 -2.36 34.45
CA GLU A 160 8.15 -0.91 34.42
C GLU A 160 7.56 -0.35 33.11
N LYS A 161 6.64 0.61 33.19
CA LYS A 161 5.90 1.10 32.01
C LYS A 161 6.80 1.69 30.92
N ARG A 162 7.83 2.44 31.32
CA ARG A 162 8.64 3.24 30.38
C ARG A 162 9.51 2.37 29.50
N THR A 163 10.11 1.32 30.07
CA THR A 163 11.00 0.38 29.37
C THR A 163 10.23 -0.84 28.89
N MET A 164 9.09 -1.14 29.50
CA MET A 164 8.36 -2.41 29.38
C MET A 164 9.20 -3.63 29.78
N ALA A 165 10.23 -3.42 30.59
CA ALA A 165 11.04 -4.48 31.15
C ALA A 165 10.40 -5.07 32.42
N ALA A 166 10.53 -6.39 32.57
CA ALA A 166 10.13 -7.09 33.79
C ALA A 166 10.98 -6.63 34.98
N VAL A 167 10.33 -6.41 36.12
CA VAL A 167 11.01 -6.02 37.36
C VAL A 167 11.75 -7.22 37.93
N ALA A 168 13.03 -7.06 38.26
CA ALA A 168 13.83 -8.11 38.89
C ALA A 168 13.19 -8.53 40.24
N GLY A 169 12.90 -9.83 40.39
CA GLY A 169 12.17 -10.35 41.56
C GLY A 169 10.69 -9.93 41.63
N GLY A 170 10.17 -9.28 40.59
CA GLY A 170 8.79 -8.79 40.49
C GLY A 170 7.80 -9.85 40.00
N THR A 171 7.98 -11.10 40.41
CA THR A 171 6.98 -12.16 40.17
C THR A 171 6.37 -12.61 41.48
N ALA A 172 5.07 -12.86 41.48
CA ALA A 172 4.34 -13.29 42.68
C ALA A 172 3.10 -14.12 42.33
N THR A 173 2.60 -14.86 43.32
CA THR A 173 1.34 -15.59 43.22
C THR A 173 0.23 -14.77 43.90
N VAL A 174 -0.94 -14.68 43.27
CA VAL A 174 -2.12 -14.04 43.85
C VAL A 174 -2.69 -14.91 44.97
N LEU A 175 -2.90 -14.35 46.16
CA LEU A 175 -3.57 -15.01 47.28
C LEU A 175 -5.04 -14.64 47.37
N SER A 176 -5.37 -13.36 47.20
CA SER A 176 -6.74 -12.87 47.25
C SER A 176 -6.91 -11.61 46.40
N VAL A 177 -8.12 -11.44 45.89
CA VAL A 177 -8.53 -10.30 45.07
C VAL A 177 -9.84 -9.76 45.61
N ASP A 178 -9.90 -8.45 45.82
CA ASP A 178 -11.13 -7.70 46.09
C ASP A 178 -11.35 -6.67 44.99
N GLY A 179 -12.25 -6.97 44.05
CA GLY A 179 -12.49 -6.17 42.85
C GLY A 179 -13.73 -6.63 42.08
N PRO A 180 -13.91 -6.18 40.83
CA PRO A 180 -15.09 -6.52 40.04
C PRO A 180 -15.18 -8.03 39.77
N SER A 181 -16.40 -8.58 39.81
CA SER A 181 -16.66 -10.00 39.60
C SER A 181 -17.10 -10.35 38.17
N GLY A 182 -17.37 -9.35 37.32
CA GLY A 182 -18.02 -9.55 36.03
C GLY A 182 -19.54 -9.75 36.10
N GLN A 183 -20.12 -9.89 37.30
CA GLN A 183 -21.56 -10.14 37.49
C GLN A 183 -22.25 -9.11 38.40
N ASP A 184 -21.49 -8.39 39.22
CA ASP A 184 -22.00 -7.35 40.11
C ASP A 184 -21.36 -5.98 39.84
N HIS A 185 -22.02 -4.93 40.32
CA HIS A 185 -21.61 -3.53 40.18
C HIS A 185 -21.45 -2.84 41.54
N ASP A 186 -21.40 -3.60 42.64
CA ASP A 186 -21.29 -3.06 44.00
C ASP A 186 -19.85 -2.62 44.32
N LYS A 187 -18.90 -3.10 43.51
CA LYS A 187 -17.49 -2.73 43.55
C LYS A 187 -17.11 -1.87 42.35
N SER A 188 -15.98 -1.18 42.46
CA SER A 188 -15.40 -0.46 41.33
C SER A 188 -15.14 -1.41 40.16
N LEU A 189 -15.62 -1.05 38.97
CA LEU A 189 -15.39 -1.82 37.74
C LEU A 189 -13.95 -1.68 37.23
N THR A 190 -13.22 -0.66 37.67
CA THR A 190 -11.91 -0.31 37.14
C THR A 190 -10.78 -0.59 38.12
N THR A 191 -11.05 -0.95 39.38
CA THR A 191 -10.01 -1.13 40.40
C THR A 191 -10.18 -2.41 41.20
N MET A 192 -9.07 -3.04 41.57
CA MET A 192 -9.04 -4.22 42.44
C MET A 192 -7.87 -4.15 43.43
N THR A 193 -8.10 -4.59 44.65
CA THR A 193 -7.06 -4.81 45.65
C THR A 193 -6.58 -6.25 45.56
N VAL A 194 -5.29 -6.45 45.35
CA VAL A 194 -4.67 -7.77 45.18
C VAL A 194 -3.61 -7.98 46.24
N THR A 195 -3.71 -9.09 46.97
CA THR A 195 -2.70 -9.56 47.93
C THR A 195 -1.92 -10.71 47.32
N PHE A 196 -0.60 -10.67 47.49
CA PHE A 196 0.36 -11.60 46.90
C PHE A 196 1.00 -12.51 47.96
N ASP A 197 1.60 -13.63 47.52
CA ASP A 197 2.25 -14.62 48.38
C ASP A 197 3.56 -14.15 49.02
N ARG A 198 4.05 -12.97 48.63
CA ARG A 198 5.29 -12.37 49.07
C ARG A 198 5.26 -10.85 48.92
N PRO A 199 6.15 -10.11 49.60
CA PRO A 199 6.33 -8.69 49.36
C PRO A 199 6.67 -8.38 47.89
N VAL A 200 5.97 -7.41 47.30
CA VAL A 200 6.28 -6.88 45.97
C VAL A 200 7.50 -5.95 46.09
N PRO A 201 8.53 -6.06 45.21
CA PRO A 201 9.73 -5.22 45.28
C PRO A 201 9.44 -3.73 45.46
N ASP A 202 10.21 -3.06 46.32
CA ASP A 202 9.98 -1.65 46.70
C ASP A 202 10.04 -0.68 45.51
N VAL A 203 10.74 -1.06 44.44
CA VAL A 203 10.83 -0.27 43.19
C VAL A 203 9.47 -0.13 42.51
N VAL A 204 8.56 -1.11 42.68
CA VAL A 204 7.21 -1.10 42.12
C VAL A 204 6.38 -0.05 42.86
N THR A 205 6.17 1.08 42.21
CA THR A 205 5.50 2.26 42.75
C THR A 205 4.27 2.65 41.93
N ALA A 206 3.38 3.44 42.53
CA ALA A 206 2.17 3.90 41.87
C ALA A 206 2.47 4.72 40.61
N GLY A 207 1.75 4.46 39.53
CA GLY A 207 1.83 5.18 38.25
C GLY A 207 2.97 4.76 37.33
N GLY A 208 4.09 4.25 37.87
CA GLY A 208 5.27 3.85 37.08
C GLY A 208 5.26 2.40 36.58
N TYR A 209 4.38 1.56 37.13
CA TYR A 209 4.42 0.11 36.94
C TYR A 209 3.04 -0.45 36.59
N VAL A 210 3.06 -1.53 35.82
CA VAL A 210 1.89 -2.34 35.48
C VAL A 210 2.12 -3.79 35.92
N ALA A 211 1.03 -4.50 36.16
CA ALA A 211 0.99 -5.91 36.50
C ALA A 211 0.32 -6.67 35.35
N GLU A 212 0.90 -7.80 34.95
CA GLU A 212 0.32 -8.70 33.96
C GLU A 212 0.02 -10.07 34.58
N ASN A 213 -1.14 -10.63 34.27
CA ASN A 213 -1.47 -12.01 34.61
C ASN A 213 -0.79 -12.98 33.63
N THR A 214 0.31 -13.59 34.06
CA THR A 214 1.10 -14.51 33.23
C THR A 214 0.54 -15.93 33.16
N THR A 215 -0.40 -16.29 34.04
CA THR A 215 -1.16 -17.55 33.95
C THR A 215 -1.98 -17.59 32.66
N TYR A 216 -2.59 -16.46 32.30
CA TYR A 216 -3.44 -16.30 31.14
C TYR A 216 -2.67 -15.82 29.91
N THR A 217 -1.69 -16.64 29.51
CA THR A 217 -0.90 -16.46 28.28
C THR A 217 -1.01 -17.70 27.39
N PRO A 218 -1.61 -17.61 26.19
CA PRO A 218 -1.84 -18.77 25.34
C PRO A 218 -0.67 -18.98 24.37
N SER A 219 -0.38 -20.23 24.02
CA SER A 219 0.26 -20.52 22.72
C SER A 219 -0.75 -20.33 21.60
N ALA A 220 -0.32 -19.89 20.42
CA ALA A 220 -1.23 -19.63 19.31
C ALA A 220 -0.77 -20.29 18.01
N ARG A 221 -1.71 -20.92 17.28
CA ARG A 221 -1.49 -21.37 15.90
C ARG A 221 -2.54 -20.75 14.98
N ILE A 222 -2.11 -19.91 14.07
CA ILE A 222 -2.94 -19.19 13.10
C ILE A 222 -2.54 -19.66 11.70
N ALA A 223 -3.33 -20.53 11.07
CA ALA A 223 -2.88 -21.17 9.83
C ALA A 223 -3.95 -21.48 8.79
N GLY A 224 -3.60 -21.36 7.50
CA GLY A 224 -4.52 -21.68 6.42
C GLY A 224 -5.67 -20.68 6.25
N ASN A 225 -5.57 -19.49 6.86
CA ASN A 225 -6.62 -18.48 6.81
C ASN A 225 -6.44 -17.55 5.60
N VAL A 226 -7.52 -16.91 5.19
CA VAL A 226 -7.53 -15.91 4.12
C VAL A 226 -8.07 -14.59 4.68
N PHE A 227 -7.29 -13.52 4.54
CA PHE A 227 -7.63 -12.16 4.96
C PHE A 227 -7.79 -11.27 3.72
N ARG A 228 -8.91 -10.57 3.60
CA ARG A 228 -9.23 -9.70 2.45
C ARG A 228 -9.86 -8.40 2.85
N ASN A 229 -9.54 -7.33 2.12
CA ASN A 229 -10.22 -6.03 2.23
C ASN A 229 -10.23 -5.51 3.68
N VAL A 230 -9.11 -5.64 4.40
CA VAL A 230 -9.01 -5.23 5.80
C VAL A 230 -8.40 -3.83 5.83
N PRO A 231 -9.17 -2.79 6.22
CA PRO A 231 -8.69 -1.41 6.28
C PRO A 231 -7.77 -1.15 7.48
N THR A 232 -7.61 -2.12 8.38
CA THR A 232 -6.78 -2.06 9.58
C THR A 232 -5.67 -3.14 9.53
N ARG A 233 -5.31 -3.71 10.69
CA ARG A 233 -4.28 -4.75 10.79
C ARG A 233 -4.91 -6.12 10.53
N GLY A 234 -4.13 -7.09 10.04
CA GLY A 234 -4.62 -8.45 9.81
C GLY A 234 -4.67 -9.30 11.08
N ILE A 235 -3.51 -9.46 11.73
CA ILE A 235 -3.37 -10.17 13.01
C ILE A 235 -2.66 -9.25 13.99
N LEU A 236 -3.28 -8.95 15.13
CA LEU A 236 -2.61 -8.45 16.33
C LEU A 236 -2.39 -9.61 17.30
N VAL A 237 -1.13 -9.91 17.64
CA VAL A 237 -0.82 -11.00 18.57
C VAL A 237 0.34 -10.67 19.50
N THR A 238 0.04 -10.68 20.81
CA THR A 238 0.96 -10.30 21.88
C THR A 238 0.84 -11.32 23.02
N THR A 239 1.61 -12.40 22.94
CA THR A 239 1.66 -13.44 23.98
C THR A 239 3.07 -13.96 24.17
N ARG A 240 3.40 -14.31 25.42
CA ARG A 240 4.73 -14.82 25.79
C ARG A 240 5.00 -16.24 25.29
N ARG A 241 3.95 -17.03 25.05
CA ARG A 241 4.08 -18.43 24.61
C ARG A 241 4.27 -18.50 23.09
N PRO A 242 4.75 -19.64 22.56
CA PRO A 242 5.01 -19.75 21.12
C PRO A 242 3.79 -19.43 20.25
N VAL A 243 4.03 -18.66 19.19
CA VAL A 243 3.06 -18.29 18.17
C VAL A 243 3.54 -18.78 16.81
N VAL A 244 2.66 -19.45 16.07
CA VAL A 244 2.93 -19.88 14.68
C VAL A 244 1.86 -19.29 13.75
N ILE A 245 2.29 -18.45 12.82
CA ILE A 245 1.47 -17.87 11.75
C ILE A 245 1.96 -18.48 10.43
N GLU A 246 1.20 -19.43 9.87
CA GLU A 246 1.68 -20.19 8.71
C GLU A 246 0.63 -20.47 7.64
N ASN A 247 1.04 -20.48 6.37
CA ASN A 247 0.18 -20.83 5.24
C ASN A 247 -1.09 -19.95 5.13
N ASN A 248 -1.01 -18.68 5.54
CA ASN A 248 -2.11 -17.74 5.39
C ASN A 248 -1.93 -16.87 4.13
N VAL A 249 -3.04 -16.35 3.61
CA VAL A 249 -3.05 -15.36 2.52
C VAL A 249 -3.58 -14.05 3.04
N PHE A 250 -2.79 -12.99 2.96
CA PHE A 250 -3.18 -11.62 3.27
C PHE A 250 -3.30 -10.85 1.96
N ASP A 251 -4.48 -10.34 1.62
CA ASP A 251 -4.69 -9.60 0.38
C ASP A 251 -5.37 -8.24 0.64
N ALA A 252 -4.68 -7.18 0.23
CA ALA A 252 -5.12 -5.79 0.40
C ALA A 252 -5.34 -5.42 1.87
N MET A 253 -4.30 -5.60 2.70
CA MET A 253 -4.24 -5.01 4.04
C MET A 253 -3.85 -3.54 3.94
N SER A 254 -4.63 -2.64 4.53
CA SER A 254 -4.33 -1.20 4.52
C SER A 254 -3.35 -0.77 5.62
N MET A 255 -3.29 -1.51 6.74
CA MET A 255 -2.22 -1.39 7.73
C MET A 255 -1.32 -2.65 7.72
N ALA A 256 -0.72 -3.00 8.85
CA ALA A 256 0.17 -4.16 8.96
C ALA A 256 -0.59 -5.48 8.79
N SER A 257 -0.02 -6.42 8.02
CA SER A 257 -0.60 -7.76 7.90
C SER A 257 -0.46 -8.55 9.20
N VAL A 258 0.69 -8.41 9.87
CA VAL A 258 0.92 -8.89 11.24
C VAL A 258 1.45 -7.74 12.07
N TYR A 259 0.77 -7.46 13.18
CA TYR A 259 1.14 -6.49 14.18
C TYR A 259 1.49 -7.20 15.50
N ILE A 260 2.68 -6.91 16.02
CA ILE A 260 3.15 -7.37 17.32
C ILE A 260 3.37 -6.12 18.16
N SER A 261 2.61 -5.98 19.24
CA SER A 261 2.71 -4.85 20.15
C SER A 261 3.05 -5.31 21.57
N SER A 262 3.15 -4.33 22.45
CA SER A 262 2.92 -4.47 23.87
C SER A 262 2.60 -3.05 24.34
N ASP A 263 1.43 -2.85 24.92
CA ASP A 263 0.88 -1.52 25.17
C ASP A 263 0.66 -1.29 26.67
N ALA A 264 1.33 -0.30 27.27
CA ALA A 264 1.10 0.13 28.65
C ALA A 264 0.65 1.61 28.76
N TYR A 265 0.23 2.23 27.66
CA TYR A 265 -0.08 3.66 27.59
C TYR A 265 -1.41 4.00 26.92
N GLN A 266 -1.86 3.23 25.92
CA GLN A 266 -3.10 3.46 25.20
C GLN A 266 -4.13 2.36 25.53
N TRP A 267 -3.94 1.16 24.98
CA TRP A 267 -4.88 0.04 25.12
C TRP A 267 -4.63 -0.84 26.35
N TYR A 268 -3.44 -0.74 26.94
CA TYR A 268 -3.04 -1.58 28.08
C TYR A 268 -3.07 -3.09 27.76
N GLU A 269 -2.81 -3.45 26.49
CA GLU A 269 -2.73 -4.81 25.99
C GLU A 269 -1.32 -5.38 26.22
N SER A 270 -1.23 -6.38 27.08
CA SER A 270 0.04 -6.95 27.52
C SER A 270 0.47 -8.17 26.71
N GLY A 271 1.66 -8.69 27.01
CA GLY A 271 2.18 -9.92 26.41
C GLY A 271 3.34 -9.69 25.44
N PRO A 272 4.55 -9.38 25.94
CA PRO A 272 5.74 -9.36 25.09
C PRO A 272 5.98 -10.75 24.46
N VAL A 273 6.12 -10.80 23.13
CA VAL A 273 6.43 -12.07 22.45
C VAL A 273 7.85 -12.56 22.71
N ARG A 274 8.02 -13.89 22.75
CA ARG A 274 9.30 -14.58 22.99
C ARG A 274 9.69 -15.60 21.93
N ASP A 275 8.72 -16.08 21.15
CA ASP A 275 8.91 -17.03 20.04
C ASP A 275 7.72 -16.90 19.07
N VAL A 276 7.91 -16.19 17.97
CA VAL A 276 6.93 -16.04 16.89
C VAL A 276 7.54 -16.56 15.60
N ARG A 277 6.85 -17.48 14.92
CA ARG A 277 7.22 -17.95 13.58
C ARG A 277 6.17 -17.53 12.57
N ILE A 278 6.59 -16.75 11.58
CA ILE A 278 5.79 -16.26 10.46
C ILE A 278 6.36 -16.90 9.20
N ARG A 279 5.71 -17.95 8.69
CA ARG A 279 6.27 -18.74 7.59
C ARG A 279 5.27 -19.21 6.55
N HIS A 280 5.72 -19.38 5.31
CA HIS A 280 4.89 -19.89 4.21
C HIS A 280 3.59 -19.08 3.99
N ASN A 281 3.56 -17.81 4.41
CA ASN A 281 2.43 -16.94 4.14
C ASN A 281 2.62 -16.21 2.81
N THR A 282 1.52 -15.79 2.21
CA THR A 282 1.51 -14.94 1.02
C THR A 282 0.93 -13.58 1.37
N PHE A 283 1.71 -12.52 1.19
CA PHE A 283 1.30 -11.14 1.40
C PHE A 283 1.13 -10.44 0.06
N LEU A 284 -0.10 -10.07 -0.28
CA LEU A 284 -0.49 -9.47 -1.55
C LEU A 284 -0.98 -8.05 -1.33
N ARG A 285 -0.35 -7.08 -2.02
CA ARG A 285 -0.79 -5.68 -2.05
C ARG A 285 -0.93 -5.01 -0.68
N PRO A 286 0.03 -5.18 0.25
CA PRO A 286 0.02 -4.40 1.49
C PRO A 286 0.22 -2.92 1.21
N SER A 287 -0.42 -2.06 2.00
CA SER A 287 -0.31 -0.58 1.88
C SER A 287 0.55 0.07 2.97
N GLY A 288 1.00 -0.70 3.96
CA GLY A 288 1.92 -0.27 5.01
C GLY A 288 3.00 -1.34 5.28
N PRO A 289 3.80 -1.19 6.36
CA PRO A 289 4.76 -2.20 6.76
C PRO A 289 4.08 -3.56 6.88
N VAL A 290 4.58 -4.58 6.18
CA VAL A 290 3.88 -5.88 6.13
C VAL A 290 3.86 -6.54 7.51
N ILE A 291 5.01 -6.56 8.18
CA ILE A 291 5.18 -6.97 9.56
C ILE A 291 5.58 -5.75 10.38
N PHE A 292 4.80 -5.42 11.40
CA PHE A 292 5.04 -4.27 12.26
C PHE A 292 5.21 -4.73 13.71
N VAL A 293 6.33 -4.37 14.32
CA VAL A 293 6.63 -4.65 15.73
C VAL A 293 6.82 -3.32 16.45
N ASP A 294 5.85 -2.93 17.27
CA ASP A 294 5.85 -1.62 17.94
C ASP A 294 5.28 -1.71 19.36
N PRO A 295 6.13 -2.05 20.34
CA PRO A 295 5.79 -1.87 21.74
C PRO A 295 5.77 -0.38 22.09
N THR A 296 4.90 -0.01 23.01
CA THR A 296 4.70 1.39 23.45
C THR A 296 5.76 1.91 24.41
N ASN A 297 6.84 1.17 24.63
CA ASN A 297 7.94 1.59 25.50
C ASN A 297 8.47 2.98 25.07
N GLN A 298 8.62 3.86 26.03
CA GLN A 298 9.08 5.24 25.85
C GLN A 298 10.60 5.37 25.96
N VAL A 299 11.24 4.39 26.60
CA VAL A 299 12.69 4.31 26.77
C VAL A 299 13.15 3.00 26.14
N LEU A 300 14.13 3.12 25.25
CA LEU A 300 14.80 1.96 24.68
C LEU A 300 15.90 1.48 25.61
N ASP A 301 15.93 0.17 25.82
CA ASP A 301 17.08 -0.51 26.41
C ASP A 301 17.52 -1.63 25.46
N PRO A 302 18.58 -1.41 24.65
CA PRO A 302 19.11 -2.43 23.75
C PRO A 302 19.58 -3.71 24.46
N ALA A 303 19.88 -3.65 25.77
CA ALA A 303 20.25 -4.83 26.56
C ALA A 303 19.03 -5.66 26.99
N THR A 304 17.84 -5.04 27.09
CA THR A 304 16.60 -5.73 27.42
C THR A 304 15.43 -5.36 26.49
N PRO A 305 15.51 -5.68 25.17
CA PRO A 305 14.40 -5.39 24.26
C PRO A 305 13.10 -6.09 24.68
N VAL A 306 11.99 -5.41 24.45
CA VAL A 306 10.64 -5.86 24.87
C VAL A 306 10.30 -7.20 24.24
N HIS A 307 10.50 -7.32 22.93
CA HIS A 307 10.18 -8.50 22.15
C HIS A 307 11.42 -9.32 21.82
N GLN A 308 11.24 -10.64 21.72
CA GLN A 308 12.34 -11.56 21.45
C GLN A 308 11.89 -12.69 20.53
N GLY A 309 12.81 -13.21 19.70
CA GLY A 309 12.62 -14.43 18.92
C GLY A 309 11.50 -14.31 17.88
N ILE A 310 11.68 -13.45 16.89
CA ILE A 310 10.72 -13.28 15.78
C ILE A 310 11.35 -13.82 14.50
N HIS A 311 10.77 -14.88 13.95
CA HIS A 311 11.29 -15.60 12.80
C HIS A 311 10.36 -15.46 11.59
N ILE A 312 10.83 -14.79 10.54
CA ILE A 312 10.09 -14.51 9.31
C ILE A 312 10.75 -15.28 8.17
N GLU A 313 10.17 -16.44 7.84
CA GLU A 313 10.86 -17.45 7.03
C GLU A 313 10.01 -17.93 5.86
N GLN A 314 10.59 -17.98 4.66
CA GLN A 314 9.96 -18.67 3.52
C GLN A 314 8.55 -18.16 3.17
N ASN A 315 8.32 -16.85 3.26
CA ASN A 315 7.08 -16.20 2.83
C ASN A 315 7.20 -15.64 1.41
N GLU A 316 6.08 -15.46 0.71
CA GLU A 316 5.99 -14.71 -0.54
C GLU A 316 5.42 -13.31 -0.27
N PHE A 317 6.14 -12.28 -0.68
CA PHE A 317 5.72 -10.89 -0.61
C PHE A 317 5.52 -10.34 -2.02
N ARG A 318 4.34 -9.77 -2.30
CA ARG A 318 4.04 -9.03 -3.54
C ARG A 318 3.64 -7.61 -3.17
N ILE A 319 4.63 -6.72 -3.17
CA ILE A 319 4.55 -5.42 -2.49
C ILE A 319 4.60 -4.24 -3.47
N GLY A 320 3.95 -3.14 -3.08
CA GLY A 320 4.19 -1.83 -3.67
C GLY A 320 5.40 -1.15 -3.01
N ASN A 321 5.39 0.18 -2.98
CA ASN A 321 6.46 0.99 -2.37
C ASN A 321 6.33 1.06 -0.83
N VAL A 322 6.43 -0.08 -0.15
CA VAL A 322 6.23 -0.22 1.30
C VAL A 322 7.36 -1.00 1.96
N GLU A 323 7.52 -0.86 3.28
CA GLU A 323 8.45 -1.66 4.08
C GLU A 323 7.96 -3.10 4.24
N LEU A 324 8.88 -4.06 4.31
CA LEU A 324 8.58 -5.44 4.69
C LEU A 324 8.44 -5.56 6.21
N VAL A 325 9.40 -4.99 6.94
CA VAL A 325 9.49 -5.09 8.39
C VAL A 325 9.84 -3.72 8.97
N SER A 326 8.99 -3.21 9.85
CA SER A 326 9.35 -2.14 10.79
C SER A 326 9.31 -2.71 12.19
N ALA A 327 10.46 -2.72 12.88
CA ALA A 327 10.59 -3.37 14.17
C ALA A 327 11.30 -2.50 15.21
N LYS A 328 10.63 -2.32 16.34
CA LYS A 328 11.14 -1.59 17.51
C LYS A 328 11.32 -2.52 18.70
N SER A 329 12.43 -2.32 19.43
CA SER A 329 12.75 -3.02 20.68
C SER A 329 12.62 -4.54 20.59
N VAL A 330 13.39 -5.12 19.67
CA VAL A 330 13.39 -6.54 19.33
C VAL A 330 14.78 -7.14 19.46
N ARG A 331 14.88 -8.33 20.05
CA ARG A 331 16.11 -9.15 20.02
C ARG A 331 15.89 -10.46 19.27
N GLY A 332 16.82 -10.86 18.41
CA GLY A 332 16.75 -12.15 17.74
C GLY A 332 15.68 -12.20 16.65
N LEU A 333 15.60 -11.15 15.82
CA LEU A 333 14.73 -11.15 14.63
C LEU A 333 15.46 -11.78 13.46
N THR A 334 14.79 -12.66 12.72
CA THR A 334 15.33 -13.29 11.53
C THR A 334 14.40 -13.10 10.34
N PHE A 335 14.95 -12.76 9.18
CA PHE A 335 14.25 -12.63 7.90
C PHE A 335 14.99 -13.49 6.87
N VAL A 336 14.54 -14.74 6.69
CA VAL A 336 15.32 -15.78 6.01
C VAL A 336 14.54 -16.49 4.90
N GLY A 337 15.14 -16.60 3.72
CA GLY A 337 14.61 -17.45 2.66
C GLY A 337 13.29 -16.97 2.07
N ASN A 338 12.99 -15.67 2.13
CA ASN A 338 11.73 -15.10 1.62
C ASN A 338 11.84 -14.72 0.14
N ASP A 339 10.72 -14.76 -0.59
CA ASP A 339 10.59 -14.35 -2.00
C ASP A 339 9.87 -12.99 -2.05
N VAL A 340 10.59 -11.93 -2.42
CA VAL A 340 10.11 -10.54 -2.41
C VAL A 340 9.98 -10.01 -3.82
N ARG A 341 8.74 -9.79 -4.24
CA ARG A 341 8.35 -9.39 -5.59
C ARG A 341 7.67 -8.04 -5.60
N ARG A 342 7.88 -7.31 -6.70
CA ARG A 342 7.08 -6.11 -6.97
C ARG A 342 5.66 -6.52 -7.37
N LEU A 343 4.69 -5.77 -6.88
CA LEU A 343 3.29 -5.95 -7.23
C LEU A 343 3.03 -5.64 -8.71
N ASP A 344 3.72 -4.65 -9.26
CA ASP A 344 3.56 -4.16 -10.64
C ASP A 344 4.49 -4.86 -11.65
N ARG A 345 5.11 -5.99 -11.27
CA ARG A 345 6.15 -6.66 -12.08
C ARG A 345 5.73 -6.98 -13.51
N ASP A 346 4.45 -7.32 -13.73
CA ASP A 346 3.91 -7.66 -15.05
C ASP A 346 3.68 -6.43 -15.95
N GLN A 347 3.88 -5.23 -15.41
CA GLN A 347 3.75 -3.95 -16.10
C GLN A 347 5.04 -3.11 -16.02
N LEU A 348 6.15 -3.74 -15.61
CA LEU A 348 7.39 -3.03 -15.29
C LEU A 348 8.29 -2.81 -16.53
N LEU A 349 8.22 -3.70 -17.53
CA LEU A 349 9.17 -3.75 -18.65
C LEU A 349 8.49 -3.50 -20.00
N ALA A 350 9.11 -2.67 -20.84
CA ALA A 350 8.78 -2.48 -22.25
C ALA A 350 10.02 -2.73 -23.14
N VAL A 351 9.77 -2.90 -24.43
CA VAL A 351 10.79 -2.96 -25.48
C VAL A 351 10.46 -1.91 -26.54
N ARG A 352 11.51 -1.30 -27.10
CA ARG A 352 11.45 -0.41 -28.27
C ARG A 352 12.46 -0.86 -29.33
N ALA A 353 12.28 -0.36 -30.54
CA ALA A 353 13.19 -0.54 -31.67
C ALA A 353 13.49 0.82 -32.30
N ASP A 354 14.74 1.07 -32.70
CA ASP A 354 15.13 2.31 -33.41
C ASP A 354 14.36 2.48 -34.73
N ASP A 355 14.03 1.35 -35.37
CA ASP A 355 13.15 1.25 -36.53
C ASP A 355 12.20 0.06 -36.33
N PRO A 356 10.89 0.29 -36.07
CA PRO A 356 9.89 -0.77 -35.92
C PRO A 356 9.46 -1.40 -37.27
N CYS A 357 9.82 -0.78 -38.40
CA CYS A 357 9.50 -1.24 -39.74
C CYS A 357 10.72 -1.34 -40.67
N PRO A 358 11.74 -2.13 -40.28
CA PRO A 358 12.94 -2.25 -41.09
C PRO A 358 12.62 -2.88 -42.46
N THR A 359 13.28 -2.39 -43.50
CA THR A 359 13.23 -3.02 -44.83
C THR A 359 13.90 -4.39 -44.79
N VAL A 360 13.49 -5.31 -45.68
CA VAL A 360 14.10 -6.65 -45.77
C VAL A 360 15.60 -6.52 -46.05
N GLY A 361 16.42 -7.18 -45.22
CA GLY A 361 17.88 -7.10 -45.25
C GLY A 361 18.49 -6.05 -44.31
N ALA A 362 17.68 -5.11 -43.79
CA ALA A 362 18.15 -4.11 -42.84
C ALA A 362 18.28 -4.67 -41.42
N THR A 363 19.02 -3.92 -40.58
CA THR A 363 19.11 -4.17 -39.14
C THR A 363 18.54 -3.00 -38.37
N THR A 364 17.92 -3.31 -37.24
CA THR A 364 17.40 -2.34 -36.27
C THR A 364 17.89 -2.74 -34.88
N ARG A 365 18.04 -1.78 -33.97
CA ARG A 365 18.47 -2.05 -32.60
C ARG A 365 17.25 -2.15 -31.70
N LEU A 366 17.24 -3.15 -30.82
CA LEU A 366 16.24 -3.30 -29.78
C LEU A 366 16.81 -2.85 -28.43
N SER A 367 15.98 -2.13 -27.67
CA SER A 367 16.29 -1.66 -26.32
C SER A 367 15.13 -1.97 -25.38
N ALA A 368 15.43 -2.37 -24.15
CA ALA A 368 14.43 -2.59 -23.11
C ALA A 368 14.51 -1.46 -22.09
N PHE A 369 13.36 -1.04 -21.55
CA PHE A 369 13.29 0.05 -20.58
C PHE A 369 12.20 -0.20 -19.54
N ALA A 370 12.35 0.43 -18.38
CA ALA A 370 11.37 0.38 -17.32
C ALA A 370 10.22 1.36 -17.59
N ILE A 371 8.98 0.91 -17.45
CA ILE A 371 7.78 1.76 -17.59
C ILE A 371 7.43 2.43 -16.26
N LYS A 372 7.81 1.81 -15.14
CA LYS A 372 7.53 2.29 -13.79
C LYS A 372 8.83 2.60 -13.07
N ALA A 373 8.78 3.64 -12.23
CA ALA A 373 9.90 4.00 -11.38
C ALA A 373 10.25 2.85 -10.39
N PRO A 374 11.54 2.70 -10.04
CA PRO A 374 11.93 1.88 -8.92
C PRO A 374 11.25 2.30 -7.62
N HIS A 375 11.13 1.37 -6.67
CA HIS A 375 10.69 1.69 -5.32
C HIS A 375 11.78 2.45 -4.57
N SER A 376 11.35 3.38 -3.73
CA SER A 376 12.24 4.26 -2.96
C SER A 376 12.21 3.96 -1.46
N SER A 377 11.13 3.35 -0.96
CA SER A 377 10.99 2.94 0.44
C SER A 377 12.06 1.91 0.81
N SER A 378 12.63 2.02 2.00
CA SER A 378 13.45 0.96 2.59
C SER A 378 12.62 -0.32 2.76
N LEU A 379 13.28 -1.47 2.78
CA LEU A 379 12.61 -2.74 3.08
C LEU A 379 12.53 -2.98 4.59
N PHE A 380 13.48 -2.44 5.35
CA PHE A 380 13.58 -2.65 6.79
C PHE A 380 13.75 -1.33 7.53
N SER A 381 13.05 -1.20 8.66
CA SER A 381 13.29 -0.15 9.65
C SER A 381 13.49 -0.81 11.01
N LEU A 382 14.65 -0.61 11.62
CA LEU A 382 15.07 -1.29 12.84
C LEU A 382 15.40 -0.27 13.93
N HIS A 383 14.55 -0.20 14.96
CA HIS A 383 14.65 0.78 16.04
C HIS A 383 14.98 0.13 17.40
N GLY A 384 16.22 0.26 17.86
CA GLY A 384 16.68 -0.38 19.10
C GLY A 384 16.60 -1.91 19.06
N ALA A 385 16.96 -2.49 17.91
CA ALA A 385 17.00 -3.93 17.71
C ALA A 385 18.39 -4.53 17.99
N SER A 386 18.44 -5.81 18.34
CA SER A 386 19.68 -6.58 18.53
C SER A 386 19.58 -8.00 17.99
N ASP A 387 20.73 -8.62 17.68
CA ASP A 387 20.83 -9.98 17.13
C ASP A 387 19.92 -10.21 15.90
N VAL A 388 19.92 -9.30 14.93
CA VAL A 388 19.12 -9.39 13.70
C VAL A 388 19.87 -10.18 12.63
N LEU A 389 19.19 -11.10 11.95
CA LEU A 389 19.72 -11.85 10.81
C LEU A 389 18.82 -11.66 9.58
N ILE A 390 19.38 -11.18 8.48
CA ILE A 390 18.73 -11.14 7.16
C ILE A 390 19.55 -12.05 6.24
N ARG A 391 18.93 -13.10 5.69
CA ARG A 391 19.68 -14.09 4.92
C ARG A 391 18.92 -14.81 3.80
N ASP A 392 19.63 -15.06 2.70
CA ASP A 392 19.23 -15.96 1.60
C ASP A 392 17.83 -15.63 1.04
N ASN A 393 17.49 -14.35 0.95
CA ASN A 393 16.23 -13.90 0.37
C ASN A 393 16.37 -13.73 -1.14
N GLN A 394 15.25 -13.68 -1.85
CA GLN A 394 15.22 -13.40 -3.29
C GLN A 394 14.46 -12.10 -3.53
N TYR A 395 15.05 -11.20 -4.31
CA TYR A 395 14.48 -9.88 -4.58
C TYR A 395 14.23 -9.66 -6.08
N ASP A 396 13.07 -9.08 -6.38
CA ASP A 396 12.83 -8.54 -7.72
C ASP A 396 13.63 -7.26 -7.97
N ASN A 397 13.98 -7.05 -9.25
CA ASN A 397 14.58 -5.80 -9.67
C ASN A 397 13.65 -4.61 -9.39
N GLY A 398 14.24 -3.43 -9.18
CA GLY A 398 13.50 -2.20 -8.87
C GLY A 398 13.08 -2.08 -7.40
N LEU A 399 13.51 -2.98 -6.51
CA LEU A 399 13.39 -2.81 -5.06
C LEU A 399 14.58 -2.02 -4.50
N ASN A 400 14.35 -1.25 -3.44
CA ASN A 400 15.41 -0.57 -2.70
C ASN A 400 15.85 -1.43 -1.51
N LEU A 401 16.96 -2.16 -1.65
CA LEU A 401 17.52 -3.05 -0.62
C LEU A 401 18.20 -2.25 0.50
N ARG A 402 17.44 -1.37 1.15
CA ARG A 402 17.87 -0.52 2.26
C ARG A 402 17.27 -0.98 3.56
N ALA A 403 18.08 -0.99 4.61
CA ALA A 403 17.63 -1.06 5.99
C ALA A 403 17.99 0.25 6.72
N ASP A 404 16.99 0.89 7.31
CA ASP A 404 17.16 2.08 8.12
C ASP A 404 17.36 1.66 9.58
N LEU A 405 18.45 2.13 10.19
CA LEU A 405 18.83 1.77 11.55
C LEU A 405 18.71 3.02 12.44
N ASP A 406 17.91 2.91 13.50
CA ASP A 406 17.81 3.92 14.55
C ASP A 406 18.02 3.25 15.91
N ALA A 407 18.89 3.80 16.77
CA ALA A 407 19.33 3.15 18.02
C ALA A 407 19.76 1.66 17.90
N THR A 408 19.95 1.17 16.67
CA THR A 408 20.37 -0.18 16.31
C THR A 408 21.78 -0.08 15.77
N GLN A 409 22.73 -0.76 16.40
CA GLN A 409 24.11 -0.74 15.93
C GLN A 409 24.25 -1.66 14.71
N ALA A 410 25.07 -1.27 13.73
CA ALA A 410 25.24 -2.03 12.50
C ALA A 410 25.81 -3.45 12.75
N ASP A 411 26.62 -3.64 13.81
CA ASP A 411 27.17 -4.94 14.20
C ASP A 411 26.13 -5.88 14.82
N GLN A 412 24.94 -5.36 15.15
CA GLN A 412 23.79 -6.15 15.60
C GLN A 412 22.93 -6.66 14.44
N VAL A 413 23.27 -6.32 13.19
CA VAL A 413 22.53 -6.75 12.00
C VAL A 413 23.49 -7.52 11.10
N THR A 414 23.29 -8.84 11.04
CA THR A 414 24.04 -9.73 10.16
C THR A 414 23.27 -9.92 8.86
N VAL A 415 23.93 -9.66 7.74
CA VAL A 415 23.40 -9.86 6.39
C VAL A 415 24.24 -10.92 5.68
N GLU A 416 23.63 -12.01 5.25
CA GLU A 416 24.30 -13.14 4.60
C GLU A 416 23.57 -13.48 3.28
N GLY A 417 24.28 -13.52 2.15
CA GLY A 417 23.66 -13.86 0.86
C GLY A 417 22.73 -12.80 0.26
N ASP A 418 22.49 -11.69 0.96
CA ASP A 418 21.70 -10.53 0.51
C ASP A 418 22.60 -9.28 0.36
N ASP A 419 22.21 -8.30 -0.46
CA ASP A 419 22.94 -7.02 -0.65
C ASP A 419 22.25 -5.85 0.08
N ILE A 420 21.74 -6.07 1.30
CA ILE A 420 21.12 -5.01 2.10
C ILE A 420 22.15 -3.94 2.48
N ARG A 421 21.82 -2.66 2.29
CA ARG A 421 22.64 -1.50 2.70
C ARG A 421 22.01 -0.75 3.86
N PHE A 422 22.84 -0.28 4.80
CA PHE A 422 22.37 0.43 5.99
C PHE A 422 22.33 1.94 5.76
N GLY A 423 21.16 2.55 5.91
CA GLY A 423 20.93 4.00 5.80
C GLY A 423 21.26 4.61 4.43
N GLN A 424 21.41 3.79 3.39
CA GLN A 424 21.75 4.21 2.04
C GLN A 424 20.92 3.42 1.03
N ASP A 425 20.46 4.11 -0.02
CA ASP A 425 19.70 3.46 -1.09
C ASP A 425 20.55 2.40 -1.80
N ASN A 426 19.96 1.23 -2.01
CA ASN A 426 20.46 0.19 -2.88
C ASN A 426 19.35 -0.28 -3.82
N VAL A 427 19.02 0.57 -4.79
CA VAL A 427 17.95 0.30 -5.75
C VAL A 427 18.46 -0.67 -6.82
N LEU A 428 17.88 -1.87 -6.86
CA LEU A 428 18.20 -2.86 -7.89
C LEU A 428 17.78 -2.35 -9.28
N PRO A 429 18.64 -2.45 -10.31
CA PRO A 429 18.31 -1.96 -11.65
C PRO A 429 17.17 -2.77 -12.26
N VAL A 430 16.07 -2.10 -12.64
CA VAL A 430 14.92 -2.76 -13.29
C VAL A 430 15.34 -3.53 -14.54
N VAL A 431 16.14 -2.89 -15.40
CA VAL A 431 16.63 -3.48 -16.64
C VAL A 431 18.11 -3.77 -16.51
N GLN A 432 18.46 -5.05 -16.43
CA GLN A 432 19.84 -5.53 -16.44
C GLN A 432 19.96 -6.65 -17.46
N GLU A 433 20.89 -6.49 -18.41
CA GLU A 433 21.19 -7.49 -19.45
C GLU A 433 19.94 -8.08 -20.15
N PRO A 434 19.06 -7.23 -20.74
CA PRO A 434 17.84 -7.71 -21.35
C PRO A 434 18.14 -8.64 -22.53
N ARG A 435 17.35 -9.71 -22.64
CA ARG A 435 17.36 -10.61 -23.80
C ARG A 435 16.08 -10.48 -24.58
N PHE A 436 16.19 -10.44 -25.90
CA PHE A 436 15.04 -10.26 -26.76
C PHE A 436 14.64 -11.57 -27.45
N ARG A 437 13.34 -11.75 -27.67
CA ARG A 437 12.76 -12.90 -28.35
C ARG A 437 11.78 -12.44 -29.40
N SER A 438 12.00 -12.88 -30.64
CA SER A 438 11.05 -12.73 -31.75
C SER A 438 10.12 -13.94 -31.79
N SER A 439 8.82 -13.71 -31.98
CA SER A 439 7.83 -14.75 -32.22
C SER A 439 8.02 -15.43 -33.59
N GLU A 440 8.58 -14.71 -34.56
CA GLU A 440 8.81 -15.18 -35.94
C GLU A 440 10.28 -14.96 -36.37
N PRO A 441 11.23 -15.81 -35.94
CA PRO A 441 12.64 -15.66 -36.26
C PRO A 441 13.01 -15.73 -37.75
N ARG A 442 12.08 -16.21 -38.60
CA ARG A 442 12.22 -16.24 -40.06
C ARG A 442 11.89 -14.89 -40.72
N VAL A 443 11.10 -14.05 -40.04
CA VAL A 443 10.75 -12.68 -40.44
C VAL A 443 11.76 -11.70 -39.84
N LEU A 444 11.97 -11.81 -38.52
CA LEU A 444 12.89 -10.95 -37.77
C LEU A 444 13.76 -11.80 -36.83
N LYS A 445 15.05 -11.92 -37.15
CA LYS A 445 16.01 -12.66 -36.32
C LYS A 445 16.69 -11.71 -35.34
N VAL A 446 16.67 -12.04 -34.05
CA VAL A 446 17.26 -11.20 -33.00
C VAL A 446 18.51 -11.85 -32.43
N ALA A 447 19.61 -11.10 -32.39
CA ALA A 447 20.87 -11.50 -31.78
C ALA A 447 20.88 -11.20 -30.26
N PRO A 448 21.75 -11.88 -29.47
CA PRO A 448 21.78 -11.70 -28.01
C PRO A 448 22.10 -10.28 -27.55
N ASP A 449 22.80 -9.51 -28.37
CA ASP A 449 23.13 -8.12 -28.09
C ASP A 449 21.95 -7.17 -28.30
N GLY A 450 20.83 -7.62 -28.87
CA GLY A 450 19.68 -6.77 -29.20
C GLY A 450 19.65 -6.29 -30.66
N THR A 451 20.60 -6.69 -31.49
CA THR A 451 20.53 -6.41 -32.93
C THR A 451 19.50 -7.32 -33.61
N ALA A 452 18.50 -6.72 -34.26
CA ALA A 452 17.46 -7.45 -35.00
C ALA A 452 17.67 -7.29 -36.51
N THR A 453 17.69 -8.42 -37.23
CA THR A 453 17.87 -8.47 -38.69
C THR A 453 16.55 -8.85 -39.36
N ALA A 454 16.09 -8.01 -40.27
CA ALA A 454 14.93 -8.24 -41.11
C ALA A 454 15.26 -9.24 -42.22
N LEU A 455 14.62 -10.41 -42.22
CA LEU A 455 14.93 -11.51 -43.15
C LEU A 455 13.87 -11.70 -44.24
N ALA A 456 12.61 -11.43 -43.94
CA ALA A 456 11.49 -11.56 -44.89
C ALA A 456 10.38 -10.58 -44.51
N ALA A 457 9.59 -10.15 -45.49
CA ALA A 457 8.43 -9.30 -45.23
C ALA A 457 7.39 -10.04 -44.36
N GLY A 458 6.79 -9.33 -43.41
CA GLY A 458 5.83 -9.90 -42.47
C GLY A 458 5.84 -9.19 -41.13
N SER A 459 5.09 -9.73 -40.16
CA SER A 459 5.02 -9.21 -38.80
C SER A 459 5.64 -10.19 -37.81
N ALA A 460 6.31 -9.66 -36.77
CA ALA A 460 6.86 -10.42 -35.66
C ALA A 460 6.65 -9.66 -34.35
N GLU A 461 6.30 -10.37 -33.28
CA GLU A 461 6.25 -9.80 -31.94
C GLU A 461 7.60 -9.98 -31.25
N VAL A 462 8.13 -8.90 -30.69
CA VAL A 462 9.37 -8.91 -29.90
C VAL A 462 9.04 -8.72 -28.43
N THR A 463 9.59 -9.58 -27.58
CA THR A 463 9.53 -9.41 -26.11
C THR A 463 10.94 -9.30 -25.55
N ALA A 464 11.13 -8.42 -24.57
CA ALA A 464 12.31 -8.39 -23.73
C ALA A 464 12.08 -9.28 -22.49
N VAL A 465 13.15 -9.95 -22.07
CA VAL A 465 13.19 -10.79 -20.87
C VAL A 465 14.39 -10.37 -20.04
N VAL A 466 14.13 -9.94 -18.81
CA VAL A 466 15.14 -9.65 -17.79
C VAL A 466 15.07 -10.74 -16.72
N ARG A 467 16.23 -11.18 -16.22
CA ARG A 467 16.30 -12.15 -15.12
C ARG A 467 16.35 -11.40 -13.79
N THR A 468 15.62 -11.90 -12.81
CA THR A 468 15.65 -11.47 -11.41
C THR A 468 15.93 -12.68 -10.53
N GLU A 469 16.22 -12.48 -9.26
CA GLU A 469 16.39 -13.60 -8.32
C GLU A 469 15.08 -14.40 -8.18
N THR A 470 13.94 -13.72 -8.25
CA THR A 470 12.61 -14.35 -8.12
C THR A 470 12.07 -14.95 -9.42
N GLY A 471 12.80 -14.84 -10.53
CA GLY A 471 12.43 -15.41 -11.83
C GLY A 471 12.71 -14.51 -13.03
N LYS A 472 11.69 -14.27 -13.85
CA LYS A 472 11.80 -13.46 -15.08
C LYS A 472 10.79 -12.33 -15.06
N LEU A 473 11.23 -11.17 -15.53
CA LEU A 473 10.37 -10.09 -15.99
C LEU A 473 10.26 -10.22 -17.51
N VAL A 474 9.04 -10.17 -18.03
CA VAL A 474 8.76 -10.26 -19.45
C VAL A 474 8.04 -8.98 -19.85
N SER A 475 8.51 -8.32 -20.92
CA SER A 475 7.89 -7.09 -21.39
C SER A 475 6.54 -7.36 -22.03
N ARG A 476 5.74 -6.29 -22.16
CA ARG A 476 4.70 -6.27 -23.20
C ARG A 476 5.35 -6.50 -24.58
N PRO A 477 4.69 -7.21 -25.49
CA PRO A 477 5.24 -7.44 -26.82
C PRO A 477 5.21 -6.14 -27.66
N LEU A 478 6.25 -5.96 -28.48
CA LEU A 478 6.35 -4.93 -29.50
C LEU A 478 6.16 -5.57 -30.87
N THR A 479 5.17 -5.10 -31.61
CA THR A 479 4.93 -5.51 -32.99
C THR A 479 5.97 -4.87 -33.91
N MET A 480 6.70 -5.70 -34.66
CA MET A 480 7.63 -5.29 -35.71
C MET A 480 7.02 -5.64 -37.07
N THR A 481 7.07 -4.71 -38.03
CA THR A 481 6.50 -4.92 -39.38
C THR A 481 7.58 -4.81 -40.46
N VAL A 482 8.20 -5.94 -40.79
CA VAL A 482 9.29 -5.99 -41.77
C VAL A 482 8.75 -5.75 -43.17
N GLY A 483 9.31 -4.76 -43.87
CA GLY A 483 8.88 -4.38 -45.22
C GLY A 483 7.45 -3.81 -45.28
N GLY A 484 6.95 -3.30 -44.15
CA GLY A 484 5.68 -2.57 -44.09
C GLY A 484 5.72 -1.26 -44.88
N ASP A 485 4.55 -0.73 -45.22
CA ASP A 485 4.42 0.58 -45.86
C ASP A 485 4.95 1.67 -44.90
N PRO A 486 6.00 2.44 -45.28
CA PRO A 486 6.53 3.54 -44.45
C PRO A 486 5.49 4.61 -44.12
N ALA A 487 4.44 4.75 -44.93
CA ALA A 487 3.35 5.67 -44.70
C ALA A 487 2.27 5.12 -43.75
N SER A 488 2.34 3.83 -43.38
CA SER A 488 1.39 3.27 -42.41
C SER A 488 1.62 3.86 -41.02
N PRO A 489 0.56 4.05 -40.20
CA PRO A 489 0.71 4.54 -38.82
C PRO A 489 1.64 3.70 -37.95
N ALA A 490 1.81 2.41 -38.27
CA ALA A 490 2.73 1.51 -37.57
C ALA A 490 4.21 1.74 -37.92
N CYS A 491 4.50 2.43 -39.03
CA CYS A 491 5.84 2.68 -39.57
C CYS A 491 6.21 4.17 -39.67
N SER A 492 5.24 5.07 -39.51
CA SER A 492 5.47 6.51 -39.48
C SER A 492 6.26 6.92 -38.24
N ARG A 493 7.31 7.72 -38.43
CA ARG A 493 8.13 8.33 -37.35
C ARG A 493 7.49 9.58 -36.74
N THR A 494 6.23 9.86 -37.05
CA THR A 494 5.51 11.03 -36.56
C THR A 494 4.06 10.64 -36.31
N THR A 495 3.58 10.91 -35.09
CA THR A 495 2.19 10.69 -34.69
C THR A 495 1.53 12.03 -34.42
N PHE A 496 0.53 12.40 -35.22
CA PHE A 496 -0.23 13.63 -34.96
C PHE A 496 -1.15 13.43 -33.77
N VAL A 497 -1.26 14.45 -32.91
CA VAL A 497 -2.17 14.39 -31.75
C VAL A 497 -3.62 14.26 -32.22
N SER A 498 -3.97 14.86 -33.36
CA SER A 498 -5.30 14.74 -33.99
C SER A 498 -5.66 13.33 -34.46
N ASP A 499 -4.70 12.41 -34.55
CA ASP A 499 -4.95 10.99 -34.86
C ASP A 499 -5.04 10.11 -33.60
N MET A 500 -4.77 10.67 -32.41
CA MET A 500 -4.77 9.92 -31.16
C MET A 500 -6.14 9.90 -30.48
N PRO A 501 -6.50 8.81 -29.78
CA PRO A 501 -7.65 8.82 -28.89
C PRO A 501 -7.40 9.80 -27.74
N PHE A 502 -8.33 10.73 -27.54
CA PHE A 502 -8.25 11.63 -26.38
C PHE A 502 -8.74 10.90 -25.13
N THR A 503 -7.99 11.03 -24.04
CA THR A 503 -8.38 10.52 -22.72
C THR A 503 -9.37 11.44 -22.02
N ALA A 504 -9.22 12.75 -22.26
CA ALA A 504 -10.12 13.79 -21.81
C ALA A 504 -10.04 14.96 -22.77
N GLU A 505 -11.15 15.68 -22.94
CA GLU A 505 -11.19 16.93 -23.68
C GLU A 505 -12.20 17.89 -23.06
N SER A 506 -11.93 19.18 -23.15
CA SER A 506 -12.84 20.26 -22.78
C SER A 506 -12.50 21.50 -23.59
N ASN A 507 -13.52 22.31 -23.88
CA ASN A 507 -13.37 23.49 -24.70
C ASN A 507 -14.29 24.59 -24.19
N GLY A 508 -13.88 25.85 -24.31
CA GLY A 508 -14.64 26.99 -23.79
C GLY A 508 -15.88 27.30 -24.63
N TRP A 509 -15.82 27.00 -25.92
CA TRP A 509 -16.90 27.18 -26.89
C TRP A 509 -16.79 26.13 -27.99
N GLY A 510 -17.89 25.48 -28.36
CA GLY A 510 -17.86 24.41 -29.36
C GLY A 510 -17.07 23.16 -28.95
N PRO A 511 -17.03 22.13 -29.81
CA PRO A 511 -16.17 20.97 -29.61
C PRO A 511 -14.69 21.27 -29.97
N VAL A 512 -13.79 20.40 -29.54
CA VAL A 512 -12.41 20.36 -30.07
C VAL A 512 -12.46 19.76 -31.47
N GLU A 513 -11.86 20.44 -32.43
CA GLU A 513 -11.90 20.05 -33.83
C GLU A 513 -10.57 19.43 -34.27
N ARG A 514 -10.65 18.34 -35.02
CA ARG A 514 -9.47 17.59 -35.49
C ARG A 514 -9.17 17.95 -36.93
N ASP A 515 -7.97 18.47 -37.18
CA ASP A 515 -7.47 18.91 -38.49
C ASP A 515 -8.29 20.06 -39.12
N MET A 516 -9.00 20.82 -38.29
CA MET A 516 -9.81 21.99 -38.65
C MET A 516 -9.91 22.94 -37.44
N SER A 517 -10.17 24.22 -37.70
CA SER A 517 -10.37 25.29 -36.70
C SER A 517 -11.63 25.03 -35.86
N ASN A 518 -11.84 25.78 -34.78
CA ASN A 518 -13.05 25.68 -33.97
C ASN A 518 -14.22 26.41 -34.66
N GLY A 519 -15.07 25.69 -35.40
CA GLY A 519 -16.09 26.28 -36.28
C GLY A 519 -17.39 26.77 -35.62
N GLU A 520 -17.39 27.07 -34.32
CA GLU A 520 -18.55 27.36 -33.46
C GLU A 520 -19.18 26.11 -32.80
N GLN A 521 -20.50 25.89 -32.88
CA GLN A 521 -21.21 24.94 -32.01
C GLN A 521 -21.37 23.52 -32.60
N GLY A 522 -21.23 23.37 -33.92
CA GLY A 522 -21.31 22.09 -34.59
C GLY A 522 -20.01 21.31 -34.42
N GLY A 523 -20.08 19.99 -34.63
CA GLY A 523 -18.88 19.18 -34.82
C GLY A 523 -18.57 19.09 -36.32
N GLY A 524 -17.32 19.31 -36.70
CA GLY A 524 -16.87 19.27 -38.09
C GLY A 524 -17.28 20.47 -38.93
N ASP A 525 -17.60 21.61 -38.31
CA ASP A 525 -17.98 22.86 -38.98
C ASP A 525 -16.80 23.86 -39.15
N GLY A 526 -15.62 23.48 -38.66
CA GLY A 526 -14.39 24.25 -38.76
C GLY A 526 -13.86 24.47 -40.18
N ASN A 527 -13.13 25.57 -40.33
CA ASN A 527 -12.33 25.86 -41.52
C ASN A 527 -10.97 25.14 -41.46
N PRO A 528 -10.15 25.16 -42.52
CA PRO A 528 -8.77 24.71 -42.40
C PRO A 528 -8.01 25.55 -41.37
N LEU A 529 -7.24 24.88 -40.49
CA LEU A 529 -6.36 25.53 -39.50
C LEU A 529 -5.46 26.56 -40.18
N GLN A 530 -5.53 27.81 -39.75
CA GLN A 530 -4.77 28.88 -40.37
C GLN A 530 -4.27 29.93 -39.37
N ILE A 531 -2.94 30.07 -39.27
CA ILE A 531 -2.31 31.08 -38.42
C ILE A 531 -1.56 32.08 -39.32
N ARG A 532 -1.99 33.35 -39.31
CA ARG A 532 -1.38 34.46 -40.08
C ARG A 532 -1.18 34.12 -41.55
N GLY A 533 -2.20 33.56 -42.17
CA GLY A 533 -2.25 33.17 -43.58
C GLY A 533 -1.57 31.85 -43.89
N THR A 534 -0.88 31.20 -42.94
CA THR A 534 -0.24 29.89 -43.14
C THR A 534 -1.24 28.79 -42.79
N ARG A 535 -1.57 27.97 -43.79
CA ARG A 535 -2.49 26.84 -43.64
C ARG A 535 -1.75 25.59 -43.15
N TYR A 536 -2.39 24.83 -42.27
CA TYR A 536 -1.91 23.54 -41.77
C TYR A 536 -2.91 22.43 -42.06
N ASP A 537 -2.42 21.26 -42.47
CA ASP A 537 -3.27 20.11 -42.81
C ASP A 537 -3.59 19.22 -41.60
N LYS A 538 -2.80 19.33 -40.52
CA LYS A 538 -2.93 18.53 -39.30
C LYS A 538 -2.85 19.42 -38.08
N GLY A 539 -3.60 19.08 -37.03
CA GLY A 539 -3.59 19.81 -35.77
C GLY A 539 -4.92 19.77 -35.04
N LEU A 540 -5.08 20.60 -34.01
CA LEU A 540 -6.33 20.74 -33.26
C LEU A 540 -6.80 22.20 -33.27
N GLY A 541 -8.06 22.43 -33.62
CA GLY A 541 -8.75 23.70 -33.43
C GLY A 541 -9.50 23.68 -32.11
N VAL A 542 -9.27 24.68 -31.27
CA VAL A 542 -9.86 24.80 -29.93
C VAL A 542 -10.31 26.22 -29.65
N HIS A 543 -11.05 26.40 -28.55
CA HIS A 543 -11.48 27.70 -28.06
C HIS A 543 -11.19 27.82 -26.56
N ALA A 544 -10.54 28.92 -26.14
CA ALA A 544 -10.14 29.07 -24.74
C ALA A 544 -11.36 29.25 -23.78
N PRO A 545 -11.24 28.80 -22.51
CA PRO A 545 -10.22 27.87 -22.03
C PRO A 545 -10.44 26.46 -22.56
N SER A 546 -9.37 25.78 -22.97
CA SER A 546 -9.44 24.40 -23.50
C SER A 546 -8.39 23.49 -22.87
N SER A 547 -8.65 22.18 -22.95
CA SER A 547 -7.75 21.12 -22.49
C SER A 547 -7.98 19.86 -23.30
N VAL A 548 -6.92 19.27 -23.86
CA VAL A 548 -6.96 17.99 -24.58
C VAL A 548 -5.85 17.09 -24.05
N SER A 549 -6.21 15.90 -23.57
CA SER A 549 -5.28 14.93 -22.97
C SER A 549 -5.15 13.68 -23.83
N VAL A 550 -3.92 13.16 -23.97
CA VAL A 550 -3.59 11.92 -24.69
C VAL A 550 -2.58 11.08 -23.90
N LEU A 551 -2.68 9.75 -24.03
CA LEU A 551 -1.67 8.83 -23.47
C LEU A 551 -0.46 8.75 -24.38
N LEU A 552 0.71 9.03 -23.82
CA LEU A 552 2.00 8.85 -24.47
C LEU A 552 2.63 7.50 -24.13
N ASP A 553 2.31 6.91 -22.97
CA ASP A 553 2.86 5.63 -22.47
C ASP A 553 4.41 5.56 -22.51
N GLY A 554 5.10 6.71 -22.43
CA GLY A 554 6.56 6.81 -22.55
C GLY A 554 7.13 6.45 -23.92
N ARG A 555 6.32 6.47 -24.99
CA ARG A 555 6.72 6.04 -26.35
C ARG A 555 7.32 7.15 -27.23
N TYR A 556 7.31 8.40 -26.75
CA TYR A 556 7.72 9.56 -27.53
C TYR A 556 8.83 10.33 -26.82
N GLU A 557 9.73 10.92 -27.60
CA GLU A 557 10.81 11.79 -27.11
C GLU A 557 10.42 13.25 -27.14
N ARG A 558 9.70 13.69 -28.18
CA ARG A 558 9.41 15.11 -28.37
C ARG A 558 7.98 15.37 -28.78
N PHE A 559 7.45 16.49 -28.30
CA PHE A 559 6.23 17.09 -28.80
C PHE A 559 6.56 18.40 -29.51
N VAL A 560 6.04 18.58 -30.72
CA VAL A 560 6.25 19.76 -31.55
C VAL A 560 4.92 20.26 -32.08
N SER A 561 4.71 21.58 -32.04
CA SER A 561 3.53 22.24 -32.64
C SER A 561 3.84 23.70 -32.98
N GLN A 562 3.16 24.24 -33.99
CA GLN A 562 3.02 25.66 -34.22
C GLN A 562 1.72 26.13 -33.55
N VAL A 563 1.79 27.12 -32.66
CA VAL A 563 0.62 27.61 -31.93
C VAL A 563 0.32 29.07 -32.25
N GLY A 564 -0.96 29.43 -32.24
CA GLY A 564 -1.44 30.79 -32.48
C GLY A 564 -2.96 30.85 -32.52
N LEU A 565 -3.51 32.07 -32.62
CA LEU A 565 -4.95 32.23 -32.86
C LEU A 565 -5.27 31.94 -34.34
N ASP A 566 -6.41 31.31 -34.58
CA ASP A 566 -6.89 31.04 -35.92
C ASP A 566 -7.33 32.36 -36.62
N ASP A 567 -7.09 32.45 -37.92
CA ASP A 567 -7.41 33.62 -38.74
C ASP A 567 -8.92 33.92 -38.80
N GLU A 568 -9.80 32.94 -38.51
CA GLU A 568 -11.25 33.12 -38.49
C GLU A 568 -11.71 34.11 -37.42
N GLY A 569 -10.94 34.28 -36.34
CA GLY A 569 -11.15 35.32 -35.32
C GLY A 569 -10.94 36.75 -35.84
N GLY A 570 -10.51 36.92 -37.10
CA GLY A 570 -10.36 38.23 -37.75
C GLY A 570 -9.29 39.12 -37.11
N GLY A 571 -8.33 38.52 -36.40
CA GLY A 571 -7.28 39.21 -35.66
C GLY A 571 -7.65 39.60 -34.22
N ASN A 572 -8.82 39.19 -33.72
CA ASN A 572 -9.26 39.38 -32.33
C ASN A 572 -8.87 38.18 -31.44
N GLY A 573 -9.16 38.27 -30.15
CA GLY A 573 -8.87 37.23 -29.16
C GLY A 573 -7.50 37.36 -28.50
N SER A 574 -7.35 36.76 -27.32
CA SER A 574 -6.09 36.69 -26.61
C SER A 574 -5.97 35.38 -25.81
N VAL A 575 -4.91 34.61 -26.07
CA VAL A 575 -4.73 33.29 -25.42
C VAL A 575 -3.29 33.01 -25.03
N ALA A 576 -3.08 32.07 -24.11
CA ALA A 576 -1.76 31.47 -23.90
C ALA A 576 -1.85 29.94 -23.98
N PHE A 577 -0.79 29.33 -24.51
CA PHE A 577 -0.68 27.89 -24.69
C PHE A 577 0.20 27.29 -23.60
N GLU A 578 -0.24 26.16 -23.03
CA GLU A 578 0.50 25.37 -22.06
C GLU A 578 0.60 23.91 -22.51
N VAL A 579 1.79 23.33 -22.36
CA VAL A 579 2.00 21.88 -22.47
C VAL A 579 2.22 21.32 -21.08
N VAL A 580 1.39 20.37 -20.68
CA VAL A 580 1.41 19.73 -19.37
C VAL A 580 1.75 18.25 -19.52
N ALA A 581 2.83 17.80 -18.90
CA ALA A 581 3.27 16.41 -18.90
C ALA A 581 3.11 15.82 -17.49
N ASP A 582 2.36 14.73 -17.36
CA ASP A 582 2.09 14.03 -16.09
C ASP A 582 1.65 14.99 -14.95
N GLY A 583 0.79 15.96 -15.29
CA GLY A 583 0.28 16.98 -14.36
C GLY A 583 1.19 18.18 -14.11
N LYS A 584 2.36 18.27 -14.75
CA LYS A 584 3.31 19.38 -14.61
C LYS A 584 3.43 20.19 -15.92
N VAL A 585 3.29 21.52 -15.84
CA VAL A 585 3.53 22.42 -16.98
C VAL A 585 5.02 22.37 -17.36
N ILE A 586 5.32 22.04 -18.61
CA ILE A 586 6.69 21.95 -19.15
C ILE A 586 7.01 23.01 -20.21
N ALA A 587 5.98 23.63 -20.82
CA ALA A 587 6.13 24.82 -21.64
C ALA A 587 4.89 25.71 -21.56
N THR A 588 5.14 27.02 -21.69
CA THR A 588 4.11 28.06 -21.71
C THR A 588 4.49 29.15 -22.70
N THR A 589 3.50 29.70 -23.42
CA THR A 589 3.70 30.92 -24.22
C THR A 589 3.40 32.19 -23.42
N PRO A 590 3.97 33.34 -23.80
CA PRO A 590 3.32 34.62 -23.50
C PRO A 590 1.88 34.61 -24.02
N VAL A 591 1.07 35.56 -23.55
CA VAL A 591 -0.23 35.86 -24.18
C VAL A 591 0.03 36.23 -25.64
N MET A 592 -0.68 35.57 -26.53
CA MET A 592 -0.66 35.75 -27.98
C MET A 592 -2.00 36.36 -28.41
N THR A 593 -1.97 37.14 -29.48
CA THR A 593 -3.12 37.78 -30.11
C THR A 593 -3.22 37.36 -31.57
N GLY A 594 -4.36 37.60 -32.23
CA GLY A 594 -4.50 37.37 -33.67
C GLY A 594 -3.55 38.20 -34.54
N SER A 595 -2.76 39.10 -33.94
CA SER A 595 -1.69 39.85 -34.59
C SER A 595 -0.29 39.22 -34.49
N ASP A 596 -0.13 38.17 -33.70
CA ASP A 596 1.17 37.52 -33.51
C ASP A 596 1.42 36.44 -34.57
N PRO A 597 2.69 36.23 -35.00
CA PRO A 597 3.04 35.07 -35.83
C PRO A 597 2.87 33.77 -35.05
N ALA A 598 2.70 32.66 -35.77
CA ALA A 598 2.74 31.32 -35.18
C ALA A 598 4.04 31.15 -34.38
N ARG A 599 3.91 30.55 -33.19
CA ARG A 599 5.03 30.28 -32.30
C ARG A 599 5.29 28.78 -32.22
N THR A 600 6.53 28.38 -32.39
CA THR A 600 6.89 26.97 -32.23
C THR A 600 7.00 26.63 -30.74
N ILE A 601 6.27 25.58 -30.34
CA ILE A 601 6.50 24.85 -29.10
C ILE A 601 7.21 23.56 -29.47
N ASP A 602 8.32 23.33 -28.79
CA ASP A 602 9.17 22.18 -29.02
C ASP A 602 9.79 21.72 -27.69
N VAL A 603 9.30 20.60 -27.17
CA VAL A 603 9.62 20.14 -25.80
C VAL A 603 9.92 18.65 -25.73
N ASP A 604 10.78 18.29 -24.78
CA ASP A 604 11.08 16.93 -24.38
C ASP A 604 9.89 16.33 -23.60
N VAL A 605 9.43 15.18 -24.06
CA VAL A 605 8.35 14.37 -23.45
C VAL A 605 8.81 12.93 -23.21
N ALA A 606 10.13 12.69 -23.16
CA ALA A 606 10.68 11.37 -22.86
C ALA A 606 10.13 10.83 -21.54
N SER A 607 9.68 9.56 -21.56
CA SER A 607 9.10 8.85 -20.41
C SER A 607 7.76 9.38 -19.87
N VAL A 608 7.20 10.45 -20.46
CA VAL A 608 5.89 11.01 -20.08
C VAL A 608 4.79 9.99 -20.34
N GLN A 609 3.86 9.82 -19.40
CA GLN A 609 2.74 8.89 -19.53
C GLN A 609 1.52 9.55 -20.17
N GLU A 610 1.19 10.78 -19.76
CA GLU A 610 0.08 11.56 -20.27
C GLU A 610 0.52 12.98 -20.64
N LEU A 611 0.13 13.43 -21.83
CA LEU A 611 0.35 14.80 -22.32
C LEU A 611 -0.99 15.51 -22.39
N THR A 612 -1.06 16.72 -21.85
CA THR A 612 -2.23 17.58 -21.91
C THR A 612 -1.88 18.92 -22.54
N LEU A 613 -2.57 19.27 -23.62
CA LEU A 613 -2.47 20.53 -24.36
C LEU A 613 -3.56 21.48 -23.86
N ARG A 614 -3.17 22.64 -23.30
CA ARG A 614 -4.12 23.61 -22.72
C ARG A 614 -4.01 24.98 -23.38
N VAL A 615 -5.15 25.61 -23.58
CA VAL A 615 -5.23 27.03 -23.96
C VAL A 615 -5.95 27.77 -22.84
N THR A 616 -5.36 28.85 -22.35
CA THR A 616 -5.93 29.72 -21.32
C THR A 616 -6.38 31.04 -21.93
N ASP A 617 -7.39 31.66 -21.31
CA ASP A 617 -7.74 33.07 -21.53
C ASP A 617 -6.51 33.97 -21.28
N GLY A 618 -6.29 34.95 -22.15
CA GLY A 618 -5.23 35.95 -22.03
C GLY A 618 -5.51 37.02 -20.96
N GLY A 619 -6.67 36.97 -20.31
CA GLY A 619 -7.05 37.78 -19.16
C GLY A 619 -8.07 38.87 -19.46
N ASP A 620 -8.66 38.86 -20.66
CA ASP A 620 -9.71 39.78 -21.11
C ASP A 620 -11.05 39.09 -21.41
N GLY A 621 -11.16 37.80 -21.09
CA GLY A 621 -12.34 36.98 -21.30
C GLY A 621 -12.31 36.31 -22.67
N ASN A 622 -13.09 35.25 -22.84
CA ASN A 622 -12.87 34.30 -23.94
C ASN A 622 -13.43 34.70 -25.32
N SER A 623 -13.70 35.99 -25.58
CA SER A 623 -14.33 36.36 -26.85
C SER A 623 -13.34 36.25 -28.01
N TYR A 624 -13.70 35.49 -29.05
CA TYR A 624 -12.86 35.25 -30.25
C TYR A 624 -11.58 34.46 -30.00
N ASP A 625 -11.50 33.70 -28.91
CA ASP A 625 -10.32 32.92 -28.51
C ASP A 625 -10.20 31.59 -29.26
N HIS A 626 -10.39 31.63 -30.58
CA HIS A 626 -10.19 30.50 -31.48
C HIS A 626 -8.68 30.31 -31.66
N ALA A 627 -8.19 29.13 -31.31
CA ALA A 627 -6.78 28.85 -31.15
C ALA A 627 -6.42 27.51 -31.78
N ASP A 628 -5.25 27.48 -32.41
CA ASP A 628 -4.75 26.34 -33.15
C ASP A 628 -3.52 25.73 -32.50
N TRP A 629 -3.57 24.43 -32.27
CA TRP A 629 -2.40 23.57 -32.13
C TRP A 629 -2.05 23.00 -33.51
N ALA A 630 -1.50 23.85 -34.38
CA ALA A 630 -1.16 23.49 -35.75
C ALA A 630 0.07 22.58 -35.81
N ASP A 631 0.05 21.62 -36.74
CA ASP A 631 1.09 20.60 -36.94
C ASP A 631 1.48 19.88 -35.63
N ALA A 632 0.53 19.71 -34.71
CA ALA A 632 0.77 19.13 -33.40
C ALA A 632 1.10 17.63 -33.51
N HIS A 633 2.37 17.29 -33.32
CA HIS A 633 2.86 15.93 -33.48
C HIS A 633 3.87 15.50 -32.43
N LEU A 634 3.97 14.19 -32.30
CA LEU A 634 4.90 13.50 -31.43
C LEU A 634 5.95 12.78 -32.26
N VAL A 635 7.18 12.88 -31.81
CA VAL A 635 8.32 12.15 -32.36
C VAL A 635 8.56 10.93 -31.45
N PRO A 636 8.45 9.70 -31.97
CA PRO A 636 8.72 8.49 -31.22
C PRO A 636 10.13 8.51 -30.63
N THR A 637 10.28 7.85 -29.50
CA THR A 637 11.59 7.62 -28.90
C THR A 637 12.47 6.81 -29.84
N GLY A 638 13.68 7.32 -30.11
CA GLY A 638 14.63 6.71 -31.05
C GLY A 638 15.33 5.46 -30.53
#